data_AF-A0A970JQ89-F1
#
_entry.id   AF-A0A970JQ89-F1
#
_cell.length_a   1.000
_cell.length_b   1.000
_cell.length_c   1.000
_cell.angle_alpha   90.00
_cell.angle_beta   90.00
_cell.angle_gamma   90.00
#
_symmetry.space_group_name_H-M   'P 1'
#
loop_
_entity.id
_entity.type
_entity.pdbx_description
1 polymer ?
#
loop_
_entity_poly.entity_id
_entity_poly.type
_entity_poly.pdbx_seq_one_letter_code
_entity_poly.pdbx_strand_id
1 'polypeptide(L)'
;MVKQQTQKELVDELTNKMNESIKNYKNDPSEELKFLDFISRFNNYSVRNISLIQNQFGNAVGVASYKQHKENGYQVQKGEKAIRILAPKFQKMFQDNDRQWKYLNQATTAQKVKIKSGELKTEERLAGFLSVPVFDITQTDCPEQDYPKLYPNKPESFTFNGTKKDIETLRSVLIDYAEEKNVAVSFEKTNSTAKGYFEPATNRIVIKDRMDEVEQIKVLLHELAHAEMHNVHKLATKTPEQLRSSVLEYQAEMTAYVVSSTLGIDSEDYSKKYLANWTKRKVDDDVYIQSLEEVKNVSNNFMNDISQRFDKLFNEISFDKMKAFTKVLNDYHNREFTMDNTVEETIHKIEKNGYHATIGFMEEVDQTSSLCYSKQIEFDLKKEQQVNSLWNEFISVESFYPYPMDDCISDLKNAELEDFFDTDSSFKISVDDVSRMVKLTALTDDSKYLDQFITENHFDLIHVDLDLIHESKNELLRNLDEDTVDFFNLYDVKLPETYIFDHEFQDLIKFQISPYESFKEPRSGEILFIRDISRENETEAFSSYKDLWEKYFKDELNNDLNSYSLKDLQKNEHLAKSPTLLNRLALSDKKTEQTLAALKQQSNTIKELDLDNDGVPDRIDPDDTRSVIRTEADKDLVGNKTDKDLEIDKPTKKRTRTR
;
A
#
# COMPACT_ATOMS: atom_id res chain seq x y z
N MET A 1 -46.69 21.15 22.07
CA MET A 1 -46.13 22.04 21.03
C MET A 1 -45.02 22.88 21.68
N VAL A 2 -43.76 22.57 21.39
CA VAL A 2 -42.63 23.41 21.81
C VAL A 2 -42.68 24.67 20.93
N LYS A 3 -42.79 25.85 21.56
CA LYS A 3 -42.79 27.13 20.84
C LYS A 3 -41.44 27.25 20.12
N GLN A 4 -41.43 27.32 18.79
CA GLN A 4 -40.19 27.55 18.04
C GLN A 4 -39.62 28.91 18.45
N GLN A 5 -38.40 28.94 18.98
CA GLN A 5 -37.71 30.18 19.31
C GLN A 5 -37.59 31.04 18.05
N THR A 6 -37.84 32.33 18.20
CA THR A 6 -37.62 33.30 17.13
C THR A 6 -36.12 33.45 16.85
N GLN A 7 -35.79 33.88 15.63
CA GLN A 7 -34.39 34.12 15.25
C GLN A 7 -33.70 35.15 16.16
N LYS A 8 -34.46 36.12 16.68
CA LYS A 8 -33.96 37.11 17.63
C LYS A 8 -33.61 36.46 18.98
N GLU A 9 -34.51 35.66 19.53
CA GLU A 9 -34.27 34.95 20.80
C GLU A 9 -33.06 34.02 20.71
N LEU A 10 -32.87 33.33 19.59
CA LEU A 10 -31.69 32.50 19.35
C LEU A 10 -30.40 33.31 19.30
N VAL A 11 -30.40 34.46 18.63
CA VAL A 11 -29.23 35.35 18.56
C VAL A 11 -28.89 35.88 19.95
N ASP A 12 -29.90 36.30 20.73
CA ASP A 12 -29.70 36.80 22.10
C ASP A 12 -29.14 35.70 23.02
N GLU A 13 -29.67 34.46 22.93
CA GLU A 13 -29.17 33.31 23.69
C GLU A 13 -27.71 32.98 23.35
N LEU A 14 -27.37 32.89 22.06
CA LEU A 14 -26.00 32.61 21.61
C LEU A 14 -25.05 33.72 22.05
N THR A 15 -25.47 34.98 21.93
CA THR A 15 -24.66 36.13 22.35
C THR A 15 -24.36 36.07 23.84
N ASN A 16 -25.34 35.72 24.68
CA ASN A 16 -25.14 35.60 26.13
C ASN A 16 -24.19 34.45 26.47
N LYS A 17 -24.38 33.26 25.89
CA LYS A 17 -23.50 32.09 26.12
C LYS A 17 -22.06 32.37 25.70
N MET A 18 -21.89 33.02 24.55
CA MET A 18 -20.59 33.45 24.05
C MET A 18 -19.90 34.41 25.03
N ASN A 19 -20.61 35.44 25.50
CA ASN A 19 -20.05 36.41 26.46
C ASN A 19 -19.70 35.76 27.81
N GLU A 20 -20.50 34.82 28.29
CA GLU A 20 -20.21 34.05 29.50
C GLU A 20 -18.96 33.20 29.33
N SER A 21 -18.81 32.53 28.19
CA SER A 21 -17.64 31.69 27.89
C SER A 21 -16.36 32.51 27.81
N ILE A 22 -16.39 33.66 27.12
CA ILE A 22 -15.27 34.60 27.06
C ILE A 22 -14.86 35.07 28.47
N LYS A 23 -15.84 35.34 29.34
CA LYS A 23 -15.56 35.68 30.74
C LYS A 23 -14.95 34.52 31.52
N ASN A 24 -15.36 33.28 31.25
CA ASN A 24 -14.79 32.12 31.90
C ASN A 24 -13.32 31.93 31.50
N TYR A 25 -12.99 32.01 30.21
CA TYR A 25 -11.61 31.93 29.72
C TYR A 25 -10.73 32.99 30.41
N LYS A 26 -11.18 34.25 30.42
CA LYS A 26 -10.46 35.36 31.04
C LYS A 26 -10.12 35.16 32.52
N ASN A 27 -10.92 34.36 33.24
CA ASN A 27 -10.78 34.17 34.68
C ASN A 27 -10.16 32.81 35.06
N ASP A 28 -10.08 31.85 34.13
CA ASP A 28 -9.52 30.52 34.37
C ASP A 28 -8.42 30.20 33.34
N PRO A 29 -7.14 30.22 33.74
CA PRO A 29 -6.02 29.89 32.89
C PRO A 29 -6.13 28.52 32.19
N SER A 30 -6.76 27.53 32.82
CA SER A 30 -6.87 26.19 32.24
C SER A 30 -7.92 26.15 31.13
N GLU A 31 -9.04 26.86 31.31
CA GLU A 31 -10.06 26.97 30.27
C GLU A 31 -9.58 27.84 29.10
N GLU A 32 -8.78 28.87 29.39
CA GLU A 32 -8.14 29.69 28.37
C GLU A 32 -7.16 28.90 27.49
N LEU A 33 -6.30 28.06 28.08
CA LEU A 33 -5.38 27.21 27.30
C LEU A 33 -6.14 26.24 26.39
N LYS A 34 -7.16 25.56 26.93
CA LYS A 34 -8.04 24.69 26.12
C LYS A 34 -8.68 25.45 24.97
N PHE A 35 -9.06 26.71 25.20
CA PHE A 35 -9.63 27.54 24.16
C PHE A 35 -8.60 27.99 23.12
N LEU A 36 -7.37 28.32 23.52
CA LEU A 36 -6.27 28.65 22.63
C LEU A 36 -5.88 27.46 21.73
N ASP A 37 -5.81 26.25 22.30
CA ASP A 37 -5.58 25.02 21.52
C ASP A 37 -6.71 24.79 20.50
N PHE A 38 -7.94 25.14 20.86
CA PHE A 38 -9.09 25.01 19.96
C PHE A 38 -9.12 26.09 18.86
N ILE A 39 -8.72 27.32 19.18
CA ILE A 39 -8.64 28.44 18.23
C ILE A 39 -7.74 28.12 17.04
N SER A 40 -6.62 27.42 17.27
CA SER A 40 -5.65 27.03 16.24
C SER A 40 -6.25 26.26 15.06
N ARG A 41 -7.42 25.64 15.26
CA ARG A 41 -8.11 24.80 14.26
C ARG A 41 -9.02 25.59 13.31
N PHE A 42 -9.30 26.86 13.61
CA PHE A 42 -10.36 27.63 12.95
C PHE A 42 -9.88 28.98 12.43
N ASN A 43 -9.31 28.98 11.23
CA ASN A 43 -8.68 30.18 10.66
C ASN A 43 -9.68 31.22 10.14
N ASN A 44 -10.86 30.77 9.71
CA ASN A 44 -11.85 31.61 9.01
C ASN A 44 -13.00 32.10 9.89
N TYR A 45 -12.93 31.88 11.20
CA TYR A 45 -13.98 32.27 12.15
C TYR A 45 -13.44 33.30 13.16
N SER A 46 -14.34 34.16 13.65
CA SER A 46 -14.03 35.06 14.77
C SER A 46 -13.89 34.26 16.06
N VAL A 47 -13.10 34.74 17.02
CA VAL A 47 -12.94 34.15 18.36
C VAL A 47 -14.31 33.92 19.02
N ARG A 48 -15.24 34.85 18.79
CA ARG A 48 -16.64 34.76 19.21
C ARG A 48 -17.35 33.53 18.66
N ASN A 49 -17.26 33.29 17.36
CA ASN A 49 -17.85 32.11 16.73
C ASN A 49 -17.10 30.82 17.10
N ILE A 50 -15.77 30.88 17.26
CA ILE A 50 -14.97 29.73 17.71
C ILE A 50 -15.40 29.30 19.12
N SER A 51 -15.63 30.25 20.03
CA SER A 51 -16.16 29.95 21.37
C SER A 51 -17.56 29.30 21.28
N LEU A 52 -18.44 29.77 20.40
CA LEU A 52 -19.74 29.12 20.18
C LEU A 52 -19.60 27.68 19.67
N ILE A 53 -18.65 27.42 18.78
CA ILE A 53 -18.38 26.09 18.24
C ILE A 53 -17.87 25.19 19.38
N GLN A 54 -16.85 25.62 20.13
CA GLN A 54 -16.26 24.83 21.23
C GLN A 54 -17.31 24.43 22.27
N ASN A 55 -18.17 25.37 22.67
CA ASN A 55 -19.19 25.11 23.68
C ASN A 55 -20.27 24.11 23.23
N GLN A 56 -20.57 24.08 21.93
CA GLN A 56 -21.58 23.18 21.37
C GLN A 56 -20.98 21.83 20.95
N PHE A 57 -19.71 21.83 20.53
CA PHE A 57 -19.01 20.69 19.96
C PHE A 57 -17.49 20.82 20.21
N GLY A 58 -17.06 20.51 21.44
CA GLY A 58 -15.67 20.74 21.89
C GLY A 58 -14.58 19.96 21.14
N ASN A 59 -14.97 18.89 20.42
CA ASN A 59 -14.07 18.08 19.61
C ASN A 59 -14.11 18.43 18.11
N ALA A 60 -14.65 19.60 17.75
CA ALA A 60 -14.70 20.02 16.36
C ALA A 60 -13.29 20.03 15.72
N VAL A 61 -13.23 19.52 14.50
CA VAL A 61 -12.02 19.41 13.66
C VAL A 61 -12.06 20.45 12.55
N GLY A 62 -13.23 20.65 11.94
CA GLY A 62 -13.40 21.53 10.78
C GLY A 62 -14.86 21.77 10.51
N VAL A 63 -15.29 23.03 10.51
CA VAL A 63 -16.71 23.39 10.49
C VAL A 63 -17.06 24.16 9.22
N ALA A 64 -18.11 23.73 8.55
CA ALA A 64 -18.64 24.39 7.36
C ALA A 64 -20.17 24.31 7.29
N SER A 65 -20.76 25.11 6.40
CA SER A 65 -22.20 25.01 6.13
C SER A 65 -22.53 23.68 5.42
N TYR A 66 -23.76 23.20 5.58
CA TYR A 66 -24.22 22.00 4.84
C TYR A 66 -23.98 22.12 3.32
N LYS A 67 -24.20 23.32 2.76
CA LYS A 67 -23.99 23.59 1.33
C LYS A 67 -22.53 23.43 0.94
N GLN A 68 -21.62 23.91 1.77
CA GLN A 68 -20.17 23.84 1.52
C GLN A 68 -19.64 22.42 1.64
N HIS A 69 -20.09 21.64 2.63
CA HIS A 69 -19.77 20.20 2.70
C HIS A 69 -20.21 19.47 1.43
N LYS A 70 -21.44 19.75 0.96
CA LYS A 70 -21.97 19.19 -0.29
C LYS A 70 -21.17 19.61 -1.53
N GLU A 71 -20.72 20.87 -1.58
CA GLU A 71 -19.85 21.38 -2.66
C GLU A 71 -18.47 20.71 -2.65
N ASN A 72 -17.97 20.32 -1.47
CA ASN A 72 -16.74 19.55 -1.31
C ASN A 72 -16.91 18.05 -1.58
N GLY A 73 -18.12 17.59 -1.94
CA GLY A 73 -18.41 16.18 -2.26
C GLY A 73 -18.89 15.33 -1.08
N TYR A 74 -19.11 15.93 0.10
CA TYR A 74 -19.47 15.21 1.32
C TYR A 74 -20.87 15.56 1.82
N GLN A 75 -21.55 14.58 2.40
CA GLN A 75 -22.92 14.68 2.89
C GLN A 75 -22.96 14.58 4.41
N VAL A 76 -23.60 15.56 5.07
CA VAL A 76 -23.91 15.47 6.50
C VAL A 76 -24.80 14.23 6.76
N GLN A 77 -24.40 13.42 7.73
CA GLN A 77 -25.06 12.16 8.07
C GLN A 77 -26.43 12.39 8.69
N LYS A 78 -27.33 11.41 8.49
CA LYS A 78 -28.71 11.51 8.97
C LYS A 78 -28.75 11.43 10.50
N GLY A 79 -29.33 12.46 11.12
CA GLY A 79 -29.52 12.53 12.58
C GLY A 79 -28.55 13.48 13.28
N GLU A 80 -27.54 13.97 12.56
CA GLU A 80 -26.55 14.89 13.10
C GLU A 80 -27.14 16.26 13.49
N LYS A 81 -26.63 16.81 14.59
CA LYS A 81 -27.12 18.08 15.14
C LYS A 81 -26.25 19.24 14.65
N ALA A 82 -26.90 20.27 14.12
CA ALA A 82 -26.22 21.48 13.68
C ALA A 82 -25.65 22.29 14.85
N ILE A 83 -24.42 22.75 14.70
CA ILE A 83 -23.78 23.77 15.53
C ILE A 83 -24.31 25.14 15.07
N ARG A 84 -24.67 26.03 16.01
CA ARG A 84 -25.18 27.37 15.69
C ARG A 84 -24.11 28.43 15.86
N ILE A 85 -23.88 29.20 14.80
CA ILE A 85 -22.95 30.35 14.81
C ILE A 85 -23.68 31.64 14.41
N LEU A 86 -23.04 32.78 14.64
CA LEU A 86 -23.56 34.09 14.28
C LEU A 86 -22.95 34.56 12.94
N ALA A 87 -23.79 34.71 11.92
CA ALA A 87 -23.40 35.27 10.63
C ALA A 87 -23.93 36.71 10.48
N PRO A 88 -23.15 37.65 9.91
CA PRO A 88 -23.60 39.01 9.68
C PRO A 88 -24.73 39.04 8.65
N LYS A 89 -25.76 39.85 8.93
CA LYS A 89 -26.85 40.15 7.99
C LYS A 89 -26.63 41.52 7.39
N PHE A 90 -26.33 41.55 6.10
CA PHE A 90 -26.29 42.80 5.35
C PHE A 90 -27.67 43.10 4.76
N GLN A 91 -28.05 44.38 4.75
CA GLN A 91 -29.24 44.85 4.06
C GLN A 91 -28.88 46.01 3.14
N LYS A 92 -29.44 45.98 1.93
CA LYS A 92 -29.32 47.08 0.97
C LYS A 92 -30.07 48.29 1.50
N MET A 93 -29.34 49.39 1.64
CA MET A 93 -29.88 50.68 2.02
C MET A 93 -29.63 51.68 0.89
N PHE A 94 -30.49 52.69 0.78
CA PHE A 94 -30.29 53.82 -0.11
C PHE A 94 -30.19 55.10 0.70
N GLN A 95 -29.40 56.05 0.21
CA GLN A 95 -29.33 57.37 0.78
C GLN A 95 -30.43 58.23 0.15
N ASP A 96 -31.34 58.77 0.96
CA ASP A 96 -32.38 59.67 0.47
C ASP A 96 -31.83 61.10 0.23
N ASN A 97 -32.69 62.00 -0.24
CA ASN A 97 -32.30 63.38 -0.55
C ASN A 97 -31.79 64.16 0.67
N ASP A 98 -32.14 63.73 1.90
CA ASP A 98 -31.70 64.32 3.17
C ASP A 98 -30.41 63.67 3.69
N ARG A 99 -29.74 62.88 2.85
CA ARG A 99 -28.54 62.09 3.17
C ARG A 99 -28.75 61.04 4.26
N GLN A 100 -29.99 60.68 4.56
CA GLN A 100 -30.33 59.63 5.53
C GLN A 100 -30.35 58.26 4.85
N TRP A 101 -29.80 57.26 5.53
CA TRP A 101 -29.83 55.89 5.05
C TRP A 101 -31.14 55.21 5.42
N LYS A 102 -31.88 54.75 4.42
CA LYS A 102 -33.14 54.03 4.58
C LYS A 102 -33.07 52.66 3.91
N TYR A 103 -33.82 51.69 4.44
CA TYR A 103 -33.84 50.36 3.85
C TYR A 103 -34.47 50.39 2.45
N LEU A 104 -33.95 49.59 1.53
CA LEU A 104 -34.47 49.53 0.16
C LEU A 104 -35.96 49.15 0.11
N ASN A 105 -36.44 48.35 1.06
CA ASN A 105 -37.85 47.96 1.17
C ASN A 105 -38.77 49.13 1.59
N GLN A 106 -38.22 50.20 2.15
CA GLN A 106 -38.92 51.44 2.51
C GLN A 106 -38.91 52.48 1.38
N ALA A 107 -38.26 52.19 0.25
CA ALA A 107 -38.22 53.10 -0.89
C ALA A 107 -39.60 53.26 -1.54
N THR A 108 -40.03 54.51 -1.73
CA THR A 108 -41.21 54.85 -2.53
C THR A 108 -41.02 54.46 -4.00
N THR A 109 -42.10 54.35 -4.77
CA THR A 109 -42.02 54.03 -6.21
C THR A 109 -41.12 55.03 -6.97
N ALA A 110 -41.20 56.32 -6.64
CA ALA A 110 -40.33 57.35 -7.23
C ALA A 110 -38.84 57.15 -6.86
N GLN A 111 -38.56 56.81 -5.60
CA GLN A 111 -37.18 56.52 -5.15
C GLN A 111 -36.64 55.24 -5.81
N LYS A 112 -37.47 54.21 -6.01
CA LYS A 112 -37.04 52.99 -6.73
C LYS A 112 -36.65 53.27 -8.17
N VAL A 113 -37.34 54.18 -8.86
CA VAL A 113 -36.95 54.62 -10.21
C VAL A 113 -35.59 55.32 -10.18
N LYS A 114 -35.37 56.24 -9.22
CA LYS A 114 -34.10 56.95 -9.05
C LYS A 114 -32.93 56.04 -8.64
N ILE A 115 -33.20 55.01 -7.85
CA ILE A 115 -32.23 53.98 -7.51
C ILE A 115 -31.85 53.19 -8.78
N LYS A 116 -32.84 52.82 -9.61
CA LYS A 116 -32.58 52.12 -10.88
C LYS A 116 -31.83 52.98 -11.91
N SER A 117 -32.06 54.29 -11.94
CA SER A 117 -31.34 55.23 -12.81
C SER A 117 -29.95 55.60 -12.30
N GLY A 118 -29.56 55.18 -11.09
CA GLY A 118 -28.26 55.49 -10.47
C GLY A 118 -28.18 56.89 -9.83
N GLU A 119 -29.30 57.61 -9.73
CA GLU A 119 -29.36 58.94 -9.10
C GLU A 119 -29.28 58.90 -7.57
N LEU A 120 -29.71 57.80 -6.95
CA LEU A 120 -29.61 57.60 -5.50
C LEU A 120 -28.55 56.54 -5.17
N LYS A 121 -27.62 56.90 -4.27
CA LYS A 121 -26.57 55.99 -3.81
C LYS A 121 -27.17 54.82 -3.03
N THR A 122 -26.65 53.63 -3.28
CA THR A 122 -27.00 52.41 -2.53
C THR A 122 -25.75 51.75 -1.99
N GLU A 123 -25.84 51.23 -0.77
CA GLU A 123 -24.78 50.52 -0.07
C GLU A 123 -25.39 49.35 0.70
N GLU A 124 -24.64 48.27 0.86
CA GLU A 124 -24.98 47.22 1.81
C GLU A 124 -24.42 47.58 3.19
N ARG A 125 -25.28 47.59 4.20
CA ARG A 125 -24.91 47.92 5.58
C ARG A 125 -25.25 46.76 6.51
N LEU A 126 -24.42 46.58 7.55
CA LEU A 126 -24.66 45.59 8.59
C LEU A 126 -25.95 45.94 9.32
N ALA A 127 -26.94 45.06 9.26
CA ALA A 127 -28.26 45.23 9.87
C ALA A 127 -28.46 44.38 11.12
N GLY A 128 -27.51 43.51 11.45
CA GLY A 128 -27.54 42.62 12.62
C GLY A 128 -26.88 41.29 12.32
N PHE A 129 -27.19 40.28 13.13
CA PHE A 129 -26.67 38.92 12.99
C PHE A 129 -27.80 37.90 12.89
N LEU A 130 -27.48 36.73 12.33
CA LEU A 130 -28.37 35.59 12.22
C LEU A 130 -27.71 34.36 12.81
N SER A 131 -28.49 33.59 13.56
CA SER A 131 -28.12 32.22 13.90
C SER A 131 -28.20 31.35 12.64
N VAL A 132 -27.06 30.84 12.18
CA VAL A 132 -26.97 29.93 11.03
C VAL A 132 -26.45 28.55 11.46
N PRO A 133 -26.93 27.46 10.84
CA PRO A 133 -26.44 26.12 11.11
C PRO A 133 -25.14 25.83 10.34
N VAL A 134 -24.19 25.24 11.04
CA VAL A 134 -22.98 24.64 10.49
C VAL A 134 -22.80 23.23 11.06
N PHE A 135 -21.97 22.43 10.42
CA PHE A 135 -21.70 21.05 10.80
C PHE A 135 -20.20 20.83 10.83
N ASP A 136 -19.74 20.04 11.79
CA ASP A 136 -18.37 19.58 11.81
C ASP A 136 -18.15 18.49 10.75
N ILE A 137 -16.93 18.39 10.22
CA ILE A 137 -16.54 17.40 9.22
C ILE A 137 -16.74 15.97 9.72
N THR A 138 -16.59 15.69 11.02
CA THR A 138 -16.85 14.37 11.60
C THR A 138 -18.34 13.99 11.58
N GLN A 139 -19.23 14.95 11.29
CA GLN A 139 -20.67 14.73 11.14
C GLN A 139 -21.05 14.43 9.67
N THR A 140 -20.06 14.29 8.79
CA THR A 140 -20.24 13.99 7.35
C THR A 140 -19.75 12.59 7.01
N ASP A 141 -19.97 12.15 5.78
CA ASP A 141 -19.37 10.93 5.23
C ASP A 141 -17.93 11.12 4.72
N CYS A 142 -17.28 12.25 5.05
CA CYS A 142 -15.88 12.49 4.72
C CYS A 142 -14.95 11.54 5.50
N PRO A 143 -14.06 10.79 4.81
CA PRO A 143 -13.08 9.94 5.47
C PRO A 143 -11.97 10.78 6.11
N GLU A 144 -11.47 10.35 7.27
CA GLU A 144 -10.49 11.10 8.08
C GLU A 144 -9.21 11.49 7.31
N GLN A 145 -8.78 10.64 6.38
CA GLN A 145 -7.62 10.88 5.51
C GLN A 145 -7.74 12.11 4.60
N ASP A 146 -8.96 12.61 4.34
CA ASP A 146 -9.19 13.81 3.55
C ASP A 146 -9.32 15.08 4.42
N TYR A 147 -9.36 14.96 5.76
CA TYR A 147 -9.50 16.11 6.65
C TYR A 147 -8.35 17.11 6.49
N PRO A 148 -7.07 16.69 6.44
CA PRO A 148 -5.95 17.61 6.29
C PRO A 148 -6.01 18.47 5.02
N LYS A 149 -6.52 17.91 3.92
CA LYS A 149 -6.70 18.65 2.64
C LYS A 149 -7.74 19.77 2.74
N LEU A 150 -8.79 19.55 3.51
CA LEU A 150 -9.90 20.51 3.66
C LEU A 150 -9.63 21.54 4.77
N TYR A 151 -8.89 21.13 5.79
CA TYR A 151 -8.57 21.91 6.98
C TYR A 151 -7.08 21.75 7.36
N PRO A 152 -6.16 22.32 6.57
CA PRO A 152 -4.73 22.25 6.84
C PRO A 152 -4.40 23.14 8.04
N ASN A 153 -4.47 22.56 9.23
CA ASN A 153 -4.28 23.26 10.50
C ASN A 153 -2.91 23.00 11.14
N LYS A 154 -2.11 22.09 10.57
CA LYS A 154 -0.78 21.70 11.05
C LYS A 154 0.09 21.33 9.83
N PRO A 155 1.42 21.58 9.84
CA PRO A 155 2.31 21.04 8.83
C PRO A 155 2.19 19.51 8.78
N GLU A 156 1.84 18.96 7.62
CA GLU A 156 1.79 17.50 7.42
C GLU A 156 3.21 16.89 7.43
N SER A 157 4.17 17.65 6.91
CA SER A 157 5.55 17.24 6.70
C SER A 157 6.44 17.30 7.96
N PHE A 158 5.93 17.83 9.10
CA PHE A 158 6.73 18.00 10.31
C PHE A 158 5.99 17.65 11.60
N THR A 159 6.62 16.82 12.45
CA THR A 159 6.22 16.59 13.83
C THR A 159 7.44 16.68 14.74
N PHE A 160 7.36 17.54 15.76
CA PHE A 160 8.46 17.72 16.71
C PHE A 160 8.52 16.55 17.70
N ASN A 161 9.61 15.78 17.67
CA ASN A 161 9.85 14.66 18.60
C ASN A 161 10.97 14.97 19.61
N GLY A 162 11.43 16.23 19.66
CA GLY A 162 12.50 16.66 20.56
C GLY A 162 13.89 16.16 20.16
N THR A 163 14.07 15.64 18.95
CA THR A 163 15.39 15.22 18.49
C THR A 163 16.26 16.44 18.17
N LYS A 164 17.59 16.27 18.19
CA LYS A 164 18.51 17.34 17.80
C LYS A 164 18.24 17.85 16.39
N LYS A 165 17.87 16.95 15.48
CA LYS A 165 17.48 17.29 14.10
C LYS A 165 16.23 18.16 14.07
N ASP A 166 15.19 17.80 14.81
CA ASP A 166 13.95 18.59 14.87
C ASP A 166 14.23 20.02 15.36
N ILE A 167 15.10 20.16 16.37
CA ILE A 167 15.51 21.45 16.94
C ILE A 167 16.28 22.28 15.91
N GLU A 168 17.28 21.68 15.25
CA GLU A 168 18.07 22.35 14.21
C GLU A 168 17.20 22.79 13.02
N THR A 169 16.34 21.90 12.52
CA THR A 169 15.42 22.18 11.41
C THR A 169 14.42 23.27 11.76
N LEU A 170 13.78 23.20 12.94
CA LEU A 170 12.86 24.23 13.36
C LEU A 170 13.57 25.57 13.57
N ARG A 171 14.78 25.57 14.15
CA ARG A 171 15.60 26.79 14.29
C ARG A 171 15.85 27.43 12.93
N SER A 172 16.27 26.66 11.92
CA SER A 172 16.52 27.19 10.58
C SER A 172 15.25 27.77 9.94
N VAL A 173 14.11 27.08 10.07
CA VAL A 173 12.82 27.55 9.52
C VAL A 173 12.39 28.87 10.16
N LEU A 174 12.57 29.01 11.49
CA LEU A 174 12.22 30.25 12.19
C LEU A 174 13.16 31.42 11.86
N ILE A 175 14.45 31.15 11.65
CA ILE A 175 15.40 32.19 11.22
C ILE A 175 15.10 32.64 9.79
N ASP A 176 14.85 31.71 8.88
CA ASP A 176 14.46 31.99 7.49
C ASP A 176 13.14 32.77 7.41
N TYR A 177 12.15 32.42 8.24
CA TYR A 177 10.95 33.23 8.43
C TYR A 177 11.28 34.66 8.90
N ALA A 178 12.16 34.82 9.89
CA ALA A 178 12.55 36.14 10.39
C ALA A 178 13.23 36.98 9.30
N GLU A 179 14.14 36.37 8.54
CA GLU A 179 14.87 37.03 7.45
C GLU A 179 13.93 37.53 6.34
N GLU A 180 12.92 36.75 5.95
CA GLU A 180 11.88 37.20 5.00
C GLU A 180 11.12 38.42 5.52
N LYS A 181 10.81 38.46 6.82
CA LYS A 181 10.18 39.63 7.47
C LYS A 181 11.17 40.77 7.73
N ASN A 182 12.41 40.67 7.22
CA ASN A 182 13.51 41.62 7.45
C ASN A 182 13.85 41.82 8.94
N VAL A 183 13.68 40.77 9.75
CA VAL A 183 13.98 40.75 11.18
C VAL A 183 15.31 40.06 11.40
N ALA A 184 16.32 40.80 11.85
CA ALA A 184 17.64 40.22 12.11
C ALA A 184 17.63 39.42 13.42
N VAL A 185 18.01 38.13 13.39
CA VAL A 185 18.10 37.28 14.59
C VAL A 185 19.55 37.07 14.98
N SER A 186 19.86 37.19 16.27
CA SER A 186 21.22 37.00 16.78
C SER A 186 21.24 36.29 18.13
N PHE A 187 22.23 35.42 18.34
CA PHE A 187 22.44 34.70 19.59
C PHE A 187 23.66 35.28 20.29
N GLU A 188 23.46 35.95 21.43
CA GLU A 188 24.51 36.74 22.08
C GLU A 188 24.69 36.39 23.56
N LYS A 189 25.90 36.66 24.06
CA LYS A 189 26.20 36.66 25.49
C LYS A 189 25.66 37.95 26.10
N THR A 190 24.52 37.87 26.76
CA THR A 190 23.94 39.01 27.47
C THR A 190 24.05 38.83 28.99
N ASN A 191 24.35 39.93 29.70
CA ASN A 191 24.26 39.98 31.16
C ASN A 191 22.83 40.31 31.64
N SER A 192 21.87 40.39 30.71
CA SER A 192 20.47 40.63 31.02
C SER A 192 19.85 39.43 31.74
N THR A 193 18.88 39.72 32.61
CA THR A 193 18.00 38.72 33.20
C THR A 193 17.00 38.18 32.18
N ALA A 194 16.70 38.93 31.12
CA ALA A 194 15.82 38.48 30.04
C ALA A 194 16.50 37.38 29.20
N LYS A 195 15.71 36.39 28.76
CA LYS A 195 16.18 35.29 27.91
C LYS A 195 16.28 35.67 26.43
N GLY A 196 15.54 36.69 26.03
CA GLY A 196 15.58 37.32 24.72
C GLY A 196 14.89 38.68 24.76
N TYR A 197 14.97 39.43 23.66
CA TYR A 197 14.15 40.61 23.41
C TYR A 197 14.10 40.95 21.92
N PHE A 198 12.95 41.47 21.48
CA PHE A 198 12.77 42.18 20.22
C PHE A 198 12.98 43.69 20.40
N GLU A 199 13.74 44.31 19.49
CA GLU A 199 13.96 45.75 19.41
C GLU A 199 13.21 46.35 18.21
N PRO A 200 12.04 47.00 18.42
CA PRO A 200 11.23 47.53 17.32
C PRO A 200 11.93 48.59 16.46
N ALA A 201 12.85 49.36 17.05
CA ALA A 201 13.54 50.46 16.35
C ALA A 201 14.50 50.00 15.26
N THR A 202 15.13 48.84 15.45
CA THR A 202 16.12 48.24 14.52
C THR A 202 15.60 46.99 13.83
N ASN A 203 14.39 46.55 14.17
CA ASN A 203 13.77 45.31 13.71
C ASN A 203 14.68 44.08 13.94
N ARG A 204 15.15 43.93 15.18
CA ARG A 204 16.14 42.93 15.56
C ARG A 204 15.69 42.11 16.77
N ILE A 205 15.94 40.81 16.73
CA ILE A 205 15.77 39.87 17.82
C ILE A 205 17.14 39.47 18.37
N VAL A 206 17.28 39.51 19.69
CA VAL A 206 18.45 39.01 20.41
C VAL A 206 18.01 37.89 21.36
N ILE A 207 18.61 36.71 21.21
CA ILE A 207 18.38 35.54 22.06
C ILE A 207 19.65 35.25 22.85
N LYS A 208 19.51 34.84 24.11
CA LYS A 208 20.65 34.47 24.96
C LYS A 208 21.30 33.15 24.51
N ASP A 209 22.61 33.16 24.29
CA ASP A 209 23.36 32.01 23.74
C ASP A 209 23.48 30.81 24.69
N ARG A 210 23.51 31.04 26.01
CA ARG A 210 23.67 30.00 27.05
C ARG A 210 22.34 29.57 27.65
N MET A 211 21.55 28.85 26.87
CA MET A 211 20.25 28.31 27.26
C MET A 211 19.99 26.99 26.53
N ASP A 212 19.10 26.15 27.06
CA ASP A 212 18.67 24.93 26.39
C ASP A 212 18.13 25.23 24.98
N GLU A 213 18.38 24.37 24.01
CA GLU A 213 18.05 24.68 22.61
C GLU A 213 16.53 24.73 22.36
N VAL A 214 15.75 23.88 23.02
CA VAL A 214 14.28 23.92 22.94
C VAL A 214 13.77 25.19 23.61
N GLU A 215 14.39 25.58 24.71
CA GLU A 215 14.08 26.85 25.37
C GLU A 215 14.43 28.06 24.49
N GLN A 216 15.52 28.01 23.71
CA GLN A 216 15.85 29.04 22.70
C GLN A 216 14.79 29.13 21.61
N ILE A 217 14.27 28.01 21.12
CA ILE A 217 13.17 27.99 20.15
C ILE A 217 11.93 28.67 20.73
N LYS A 218 11.54 28.34 21.96
CA LYS A 218 10.37 28.94 22.63
C LYS A 218 10.52 30.45 22.76
N VAL A 219 11.70 30.91 23.18
CA VAL A 219 11.98 32.35 23.29
C VAL A 219 11.99 33.00 21.90
N LEU A 220 12.58 32.36 20.89
CA LEU A 220 12.54 32.88 19.52
C LEU A 220 11.11 33.02 18.99
N LEU A 221 10.22 32.06 19.26
CA LEU A 221 8.80 32.16 18.90
C LEU A 221 8.11 33.35 19.58
N HIS A 222 8.40 33.58 20.87
CA HIS A 222 7.90 34.75 21.61
C HIS A 222 8.38 36.07 21.01
N GLU A 223 9.68 36.19 20.74
CA GLU A 223 10.23 37.42 20.16
C GLU A 223 9.78 37.64 18.71
N LEU A 224 9.54 36.57 17.94
CA LEU A 224 8.95 36.66 16.60
C LEU A 224 7.49 37.13 16.66
N ALA A 225 6.72 36.68 17.66
CA ALA A 225 5.38 37.22 17.90
C ALA A 225 5.42 38.72 18.21
N HIS A 226 6.40 39.19 19.00
CA HIS A 226 6.65 40.62 19.17
C HIS A 226 7.01 41.33 17.87
N ALA A 227 7.84 40.75 17.02
CA ALA A 227 8.21 41.36 15.74
C ALA A 227 6.99 41.56 14.82
N GLU A 228 6.11 40.57 14.75
CA GLU A 228 4.92 40.59 13.90
C GLU A 228 3.84 41.56 14.44
N MET A 229 3.65 41.58 15.77
CA MET A 229 2.55 42.30 16.42
C MET A 229 2.92 43.71 16.89
N HIS A 230 4.18 43.92 17.28
CA HIS A 230 4.63 45.09 18.04
C HIS A 230 5.80 45.83 17.39
N ASN A 231 5.92 45.76 16.06
CA ASN A 231 6.77 46.69 15.32
C ASN A 231 6.21 48.13 15.39
N VAL A 232 7.06 49.09 15.00
CA VAL A 232 6.76 50.53 15.09
C VAL A 232 5.44 50.90 14.40
N HIS A 233 5.14 50.29 13.26
CA HIS A 233 3.91 50.59 12.51
C HIS A 233 2.66 50.07 13.22
N LYS A 234 2.69 48.85 13.76
CA LYS A 234 1.56 48.25 14.48
C LYS A 234 1.30 48.98 15.80
N LEU A 235 2.36 49.31 16.54
CA LEU A 235 2.25 50.05 17.79
C LEU A 235 1.60 51.43 17.61
N ALA A 236 1.88 52.11 16.50
CA ALA A 236 1.27 53.41 16.19
C ALA A 236 -0.26 53.38 16.00
N THR A 237 -0.84 52.19 15.79
CA THR A 237 -2.29 52.00 15.58
C THR A 237 -3.06 51.59 16.85
N LYS A 238 -2.35 51.26 17.94
CA LYS A 238 -2.94 50.74 19.19
C LYS A 238 -3.37 51.87 20.13
N THR A 239 -4.45 51.66 20.89
CA THR A 239 -4.89 52.59 21.94
C THR A 239 -3.97 52.51 23.18
N PRO A 240 -4.02 53.49 24.10
CA PRO A 240 -3.23 53.45 25.35
C PRO A 240 -3.45 52.17 26.19
N GLU A 241 -4.67 51.64 26.22
CA GLU A 241 -5.00 50.40 26.92
C GLU A 241 -4.33 49.18 26.27
N GLN A 242 -4.27 49.16 24.94
CA GLN A 242 -3.62 48.10 24.17
C GLN A 242 -2.10 48.17 24.23
N LEU A 243 -1.54 49.37 24.42
CA LEU A 243 -0.08 49.61 24.56
C LEU A 243 0.47 49.24 25.94
N ARG A 244 -0.38 48.83 26.89
CA ARG A 244 0.09 48.36 28.20
C ARG A 244 0.99 47.14 27.98
N SER A 245 2.19 47.14 28.56
CA SER A 245 3.14 46.04 28.43
C SER A 245 2.52 44.68 28.77
N SER A 246 1.61 44.62 29.74
CA SER A 246 0.91 43.37 30.07
C SER A 246 0.01 42.80 28.98
N VAL A 247 -0.53 43.65 28.11
CA VAL A 247 -1.34 43.23 26.96
C VAL A 247 -0.40 42.75 25.85
N LEU A 248 0.67 43.49 25.56
CA LEU A 248 1.67 43.13 24.56
C LEU A 248 2.37 41.80 24.89
N GLU A 249 2.83 41.61 26.13
CA GLU A 249 3.46 40.36 26.56
C GLU A 249 2.47 39.19 26.55
N TYR A 250 1.20 39.43 26.89
CA TYR A 250 0.16 38.40 26.77
C TYR A 250 -0.08 37.99 25.32
N GLN A 251 -0.17 38.96 24.40
CA GLN A 251 -0.32 38.69 22.98
C GLN A 251 0.83 37.82 22.46
N ALA A 252 2.07 38.19 22.76
CA ALA A 252 3.24 37.43 22.30
C ALA A 252 3.34 36.04 22.93
N GLU A 253 3.15 35.93 24.24
CA GLU A 253 3.23 34.65 24.95
C GLU A 253 2.14 33.68 24.46
N MET A 254 0.90 34.16 24.26
CA MET A 254 -0.20 33.30 23.79
C MET A 254 -0.03 32.91 22.32
N THR A 255 0.49 33.78 21.47
CA THR A 255 0.87 33.42 20.10
C THR A 255 1.97 32.37 20.09
N ALA A 256 3.02 32.54 20.89
CA ALA A 256 4.10 31.56 21.01
C ALA A 256 3.58 30.22 21.54
N TYR A 257 2.65 30.24 22.50
CA TYR A 257 1.98 29.04 23.00
C TYR A 257 1.22 28.32 21.88
N VAL A 258 0.34 29.01 21.16
CA VAL A 258 -0.48 28.39 20.09
C VAL A 258 0.40 27.77 19.01
N VAL A 259 1.44 28.48 18.56
CA VAL A 259 2.39 27.98 17.55
C VAL A 259 3.17 26.77 18.09
N SER A 260 3.68 26.85 19.32
CA SER A 260 4.40 25.75 19.97
C SER A 260 3.54 24.50 20.12
N SER A 261 2.31 24.66 20.63
CA SER A 261 1.32 23.58 20.82
C SER A 261 1.00 22.91 19.48
N THR A 262 0.76 23.70 18.43
CA THR A 262 0.46 23.20 17.09
C THR A 262 1.63 22.38 16.50
N LEU A 263 2.88 22.78 16.77
CA LEU A 263 4.09 22.06 16.36
C LEU A 263 4.39 20.82 17.22
N GLY A 264 3.69 20.64 18.35
CA GLY A 264 3.92 19.53 19.29
C GLY A 264 4.99 19.81 20.35
N ILE A 265 5.36 21.07 20.57
CA ILE A 265 6.33 21.48 21.59
C ILE A 265 5.59 21.75 22.90
N ASP A 266 5.88 20.96 23.95
CA ASP A 266 5.26 21.14 25.27
C ASP A 266 5.69 22.48 25.91
N SER A 267 4.72 23.39 26.09
CA SER A 267 4.88 24.69 26.75
C SER A 267 3.79 24.96 27.80
N GLU A 268 2.92 24.00 28.10
CA GLU A 268 1.69 24.23 28.88
C GLU A 268 2.01 24.76 30.29
N ASP A 269 2.92 24.10 31.00
CA ASP A 269 3.26 24.45 32.38
C ASP A 269 3.83 25.86 32.54
N TYR A 270 4.54 26.36 31.52
CA TYR A 270 5.12 27.70 31.54
C TYR A 270 4.05 28.76 31.25
N SER A 271 3.31 28.60 30.15
CA SER A 271 2.28 29.56 29.74
C SER A 271 1.11 29.60 30.71
N LYS A 272 0.77 28.48 31.37
CA LYS A 272 -0.24 28.43 32.45
C LYS A 272 0.14 29.29 33.66
N LYS A 273 1.42 29.29 34.06
CA LYS A 273 1.93 30.16 35.15
C LYS A 273 1.85 31.63 34.75
N TYR A 274 2.18 31.94 33.49
CA TYR A 274 2.06 33.29 32.96
C TYR A 274 0.60 33.76 32.96
N LEU A 275 -0.32 32.96 32.43
CA LEU A 275 -1.76 33.22 32.42
C LEU A 275 -2.33 33.41 33.84
N ALA A 276 -1.96 32.58 34.80
CA ALA A 276 -2.41 32.73 36.20
C ALA A 276 -2.02 34.07 36.84
N ASN A 277 -0.94 34.70 36.37
CA ASN A 277 -0.55 36.05 36.79
C ASN A 277 -1.26 37.14 35.98
N TRP A 278 -1.66 36.83 34.74
CA TRP A 278 -2.38 37.73 33.86
C TRP A 278 -3.87 37.83 34.23
N THR A 279 -4.55 36.71 34.52
CA THR A 279 -5.98 36.66 34.90
C THR A 279 -6.28 37.45 36.19
N LYS A 280 -5.28 37.67 37.05
CA LYS A 280 -5.39 38.53 38.24
C LYS A 280 -5.48 40.03 37.91
N ARG A 281 -5.21 40.43 36.66
CA ARG A 281 -5.17 41.84 36.24
C ARG A 281 -6.53 42.26 35.71
N LYS A 282 -6.92 43.51 36.01
CA LYS A 282 -8.12 44.11 35.42
C LYS A 282 -7.82 44.61 34.01
N VAL A 283 -8.18 43.80 33.02
CA VAL A 283 -8.20 44.17 31.60
C VAL A 283 -9.65 44.36 31.17
N ASP A 284 -9.92 45.23 30.20
CA ASP A 284 -11.26 45.41 29.64
C ASP A 284 -11.67 44.17 28.80
N ASP A 285 -12.96 43.87 28.70
CA ASP A 285 -13.44 42.70 27.93
C ASP A 285 -13.18 42.87 26.43
N ASP A 286 -13.30 44.08 25.89
CA ASP A 286 -13.06 44.35 24.46
C ASP A 286 -11.56 44.25 24.12
N VAL A 287 -10.69 44.75 25.00
CA VAL A 287 -9.22 44.62 24.83
C VAL A 287 -8.80 43.15 24.89
N TYR A 288 -9.42 42.36 25.77
CA TYR A 288 -9.16 40.92 25.86
C TYR A 288 -9.58 40.18 24.59
N ILE A 289 -10.80 40.40 24.11
CA ILE A 289 -11.30 39.77 22.88
C ILE A 289 -10.45 40.19 21.69
N GLN A 290 -10.08 41.46 21.58
CA GLN A 290 -9.19 41.93 20.52
C GLN A 290 -7.81 41.27 20.61
N SER A 291 -7.29 41.05 21.82
CA SER A 291 -6.02 40.34 22.01
C SER A 291 -6.11 38.89 21.53
N LEU A 292 -7.20 38.18 21.83
CA LEU A 292 -7.43 36.83 21.31
C LEU A 292 -7.57 36.81 19.78
N GLU A 293 -8.24 37.80 19.18
CA GLU A 293 -8.34 37.89 17.72
C GLU A 293 -6.97 38.13 17.08
N GLU A 294 -6.15 39.00 17.67
CA GLU A 294 -4.77 39.23 17.21
C GLU A 294 -3.91 37.97 17.38
N VAL A 295 -3.99 37.29 18.53
CA VAL A 295 -3.29 36.02 18.80
C VAL A 295 -3.67 34.98 17.74
N LYS A 296 -4.97 34.77 17.49
CA LYS A 296 -5.45 33.84 16.46
C LYS A 296 -4.88 34.19 15.09
N ASN A 297 -5.10 35.43 14.63
CA ASN A 297 -4.73 35.84 13.28
C ASN A 297 -3.21 35.71 13.04
N VAL A 298 -2.41 36.12 14.03
CA VAL A 298 -0.96 36.06 13.94
C VAL A 298 -0.47 34.62 14.01
N SER A 299 -1.00 33.81 14.92
CA SER A 299 -0.64 32.38 15.00
C SER A 299 -0.95 31.65 13.70
N ASN A 300 -2.10 31.94 13.08
CA ASN A 300 -2.48 31.32 11.81
C ASN A 300 -1.55 31.72 10.66
N ASN A 301 -1.24 33.02 10.54
CA ASN A 301 -0.29 33.49 9.53
C ASN A 301 1.09 32.89 9.75
N PHE A 302 1.54 32.87 11.00
CA PHE A 302 2.84 32.31 11.36
C PHE A 302 2.91 30.81 11.05
N MET A 303 1.86 30.05 11.40
CA MET A 303 1.77 28.63 11.08
C MET A 303 1.68 28.37 9.57
N ASN A 304 0.96 29.18 8.81
CA ASN A 304 0.89 29.05 7.34
C ASN A 304 2.27 29.26 6.71
N ASP A 305 2.97 30.33 7.10
CA ASP A 305 4.30 30.67 6.57
C ASP A 305 5.34 29.59 6.99
N ILE A 306 5.31 29.13 8.24
CA ILE A 306 6.16 28.01 8.72
C ILE A 306 5.85 26.72 7.96
N SER A 307 4.57 26.37 7.77
CA SER A 307 4.18 25.13 7.10
C SER A 307 4.67 25.11 5.66
N GLN A 308 4.52 26.22 4.92
CA GLN A 308 5.05 26.34 3.56
C GLN A 308 6.57 26.15 3.50
N ARG A 309 7.30 26.60 4.53
CA ARG A 309 8.76 26.41 4.61
C ARG A 309 9.14 24.98 4.93
N PHE A 310 8.41 24.30 5.81
CA PHE A 310 8.58 22.86 6.01
C PHE A 310 8.30 22.10 4.72
N ASP A 311 7.16 22.37 4.07
CA ASP A 311 6.83 21.72 2.81
C ASP A 311 7.89 21.99 1.75
N LYS A 312 8.40 23.22 1.63
CA LYS A 312 9.50 23.53 0.73
C LYS A 312 10.76 22.74 1.09
N LEU A 313 11.17 22.71 2.36
CA LEU A 313 12.37 22.01 2.80
C LEU A 313 12.28 20.49 2.55
N PHE A 314 11.13 19.89 2.85
CA PHE A 314 10.91 18.45 2.65
C PHE A 314 10.67 18.11 1.17
N ASN A 315 10.08 19.00 0.38
CA ASN A 315 9.93 18.84 -1.07
C ASN A 315 11.22 19.11 -1.85
N GLU A 316 12.10 20.01 -1.40
CA GLU A 316 13.43 20.23 -1.98
C GLU A 316 14.34 19.02 -1.73
N ILE A 317 14.29 18.41 -0.53
CA ILE A 317 14.93 17.10 -0.27
C ILE A 317 14.34 16.00 -1.16
N SER A 318 13.06 16.08 -1.54
CA SER A 318 12.46 15.18 -2.53
C SER A 318 12.99 15.43 -3.95
N PHE A 319 13.25 16.68 -4.35
CA PHE A 319 13.80 17.00 -5.67
C PHE A 319 15.23 16.49 -5.87
N ASP A 320 16.10 16.64 -4.87
CA ASP A 320 17.46 16.09 -4.93
C ASP A 320 17.45 14.56 -4.92
N LYS A 321 16.57 13.94 -4.14
CA LYS A 321 16.35 12.49 -4.17
C LYS A 321 15.80 12.02 -5.51
N MET A 322 14.84 12.75 -6.10
CA MET A 322 14.30 12.48 -7.44
C MET A 322 15.40 12.60 -8.49
N LYS A 323 16.21 13.65 -8.46
CA LYS A 323 17.32 13.85 -9.40
C LYS A 323 18.35 12.72 -9.31
N ALA A 324 18.67 12.27 -8.09
CA ALA A 324 19.54 11.12 -7.88
C ALA A 324 18.91 9.82 -8.41
N PHE A 325 17.64 9.56 -8.10
CA PHE A 325 16.91 8.39 -8.61
C PHE A 325 16.80 8.40 -10.15
N THR A 326 16.45 9.54 -10.74
CA THR A 326 16.36 9.71 -12.20
C THR A 326 17.71 9.49 -12.89
N LYS A 327 18.82 9.82 -12.23
CA LYS A 327 20.16 9.51 -12.73
C LYS A 327 20.42 8.00 -12.74
N VAL A 328 20.03 7.27 -11.70
CA VAL A 328 20.12 5.80 -11.66
C VAL A 328 19.23 5.17 -12.73
N LEU A 329 17.99 5.65 -12.87
CA LEU A 329 17.07 5.21 -13.92
C LEU A 329 17.64 5.39 -15.33
N ASN A 330 18.19 6.56 -15.62
CA ASN A 330 18.78 6.84 -16.91
C ASN A 330 20.03 5.99 -17.14
N ASP A 331 20.92 5.86 -16.15
CA ASP A 331 22.10 5.02 -16.29
C ASP A 331 21.72 3.55 -16.55
N TYR A 332 20.64 3.03 -15.96
CA TYR A 332 20.12 1.69 -16.24
C TYR A 332 19.48 1.58 -17.64
N HIS A 333 18.51 2.44 -17.97
CA HIS A 333 17.85 2.41 -19.29
C HIS A 333 18.81 2.65 -20.46
N ASN A 334 19.84 3.50 -20.26
CA ASN A 334 20.82 3.78 -21.30
C ASN A 334 21.79 2.58 -21.50
N ARG A 335 22.04 1.79 -20.45
CA ARG A 335 22.85 0.54 -20.53
C ARG A 335 22.06 -0.59 -21.20
N GLU A 336 20.84 -0.84 -20.76
CA GLU A 336 20.04 -2.00 -21.20
C GLU A 336 19.27 -1.75 -22.50
N PHE A 337 18.72 -0.56 -22.70
CA PHE A 337 17.80 -0.27 -23.82
C PHE A 337 18.35 0.73 -24.84
N THR A 338 19.60 1.20 -24.69
CA THR A 338 20.23 2.20 -25.57
C THR A 338 19.36 3.45 -25.81
N MET A 339 18.59 3.86 -24.81
CA MET A 339 17.94 5.16 -24.82
C MET A 339 18.96 6.23 -24.44
N ASP A 340 18.85 7.45 -24.96
CA ASP A 340 19.82 8.54 -24.71
C ASP A 340 19.10 9.67 -23.97
N ASN A 341 18.46 9.34 -22.83
CA ASN A 341 17.67 10.31 -22.07
C ASN A 341 18.56 11.14 -21.13
N THR A 342 18.39 12.47 -21.14
CA THR A 342 19.02 13.34 -20.12
C THR A 342 18.25 13.28 -18.78
N VAL A 343 18.92 13.64 -17.68
CA VAL A 343 18.30 13.68 -16.34
C VAL A 343 17.10 14.62 -16.33
N GLU A 344 17.24 15.79 -16.97
CA GLU A 344 16.21 16.81 -17.08
C GLU A 344 14.99 16.33 -17.87
N GLU A 345 15.18 15.59 -18.98
CA GLU A 345 14.07 15.05 -19.77
C GLU A 345 13.29 13.97 -19.02
N THR A 346 13.99 13.13 -18.24
CA THR A 346 13.34 12.08 -17.46
C THR A 346 12.60 12.64 -16.25
N ILE A 347 13.15 13.66 -15.57
CA ILE A 347 12.41 14.41 -14.53
C ILE A 347 11.13 15.00 -15.12
N HIS A 348 11.21 15.64 -16.29
CA HIS A 348 10.04 16.23 -16.93
C HIS A 348 8.96 15.20 -17.31
N LYS A 349 9.38 14.00 -17.76
CA LYS A 349 8.45 12.89 -18.04
C LYS A 349 7.78 12.37 -16.76
N ILE A 350 8.54 12.21 -15.68
CA ILE A 350 8.04 11.78 -14.37
C ILE A 350 7.02 12.79 -13.81
N GLU A 351 7.34 14.09 -13.85
CA GLU A 351 6.44 15.16 -13.42
C GLU A 351 5.12 15.15 -14.22
N LYS A 352 5.22 14.99 -15.54
CA LYS A 352 4.05 14.90 -16.43
C LYS A 352 3.19 13.67 -16.13
N ASN A 353 3.81 12.58 -15.70
CA ASN A 353 3.13 11.33 -15.29
C ASN A 353 2.69 11.35 -13.82
N GLY A 354 2.59 12.53 -13.20
CA GLY A 354 2.10 12.66 -11.85
C GLY A 354 3.04 12.10 -10.78
N TYR A 355 4.34 12.05 -11.08
CA TYR A 355 5.44 11.50 -10.27
C TYR A 355 5.50 9.96 -10.24
N HIS A 356 4.92 9.32 -11.25
CA HIS A 356 5.10 7.89 -11.50
C HIS A 356 6.31 7.66 -12.41
N ALA A 357 7.15 6.69 -12.07
CA ALA A 357 8.30 6.28 -12.87
C ALA A 357 8.24 4.77 -13.14
N THR A 358 8.57 4.36 -14.37
CA THR A 358 8.58 2.95 -14.78
C THR A 358 10.01 2.51 -15.09
N ILE A 359 10.41 1.34 -14.59
CA ILE A 359 11.68 0.68 -14.96
C ILE A 359 11.35 -0.57 -15.75
N GLY A 360 11.84 -0.64 -16.99
CA GLY A 360 11.81 -1.85 -17.79
C GLY A 360 13.05 -2.70 -17.52
N PHE A 361 12.92 -3.98 -17.19
CA PHE A 361 14.04 -4.94 -17.12
C PHE A 361 14.06 -5.78 -18.39
N MET A 362 15.14 -6.48 -18.72
CA MET A 362 15.15 -7.46 -19.81
C MET A 362 15.69 -8.79 -19.26
N GLU A 363 14.89 -9.85 -19.35
CA GLU A 363 15.33 -11.19 -18.93
C GLU A 363 15.35 -12.13 -20.14
N GLU A 364 16.50 -12.77 -20.37
CA GLU A 364 16.65 -13.87 -21.33
C GLU A 364 16.21 -15.18 -20.68
N VAL A 365 15.23 -15.85 -21.29
CA VAL A 365 14.61 -17.06 -20.72
C VAL A 365 15.33 -18.34 -21.14
N ASP A 366 16.07 -18.30 -22.24
CA ASP A 366 16.84 -19.44 -22.72
C ASP A 366 18.18 -18.99 -23.33
N GLN A 367 19.15 -19.92 -23.38
CA GLN A 367 20.47 -19.69 -23.98
C GLN A 367 20.41 -19.48 -25.51
N THR A 368 19.22 -19.57 -26.11
CA THR A 368 18.99 -19.51 -27.55
C THR A 368 18.38 -18.17 -28.01
N SER A 369 18.22 -17.20 -27.11
CA SER A 369 17.67 -15.86 -27.38
C SER A 369 16.25 -15.86 -27.97
N SER A 370 15.51 -16.97 -27.83
CA SER A 370 14.20 -17.18 -28.48
C SER A 370 13.04 -16.56 -27.72
N LEU A 371 13.22 -16.27 -26.43
CA LEU A 371 12.22 -15.66 -25.57
C LEU A 371 12.85 -14.57 -24.70
N CYS A 372 12.47 -13.33 -24.99
CA CYS A 372 12.92 -12.14 -24.27
C CYS A 372 11.70 -11.30 -23.85
N TYR A 373 11.58 -11.03 -22.55
CA TYR A 373 10.51 -10.19 -22.02
C TYR A 373 11.08 -9.06 -21.18
N SER A 374 10.30 -7.98 -21.07
CA SER A 374 10.59 -6.88 -20.17
C SER A 374 9.58 -6.75 -19.05
N LYS A 375 10.08 -6.75 -17.81
CA LYS A 375 9.30 -6.47 -16.60
C LYS A 375 9.19 -4.97 -16.41
N GLN A 376 8.00 -4.43 -16.15
CA GLN A 376 7.84 -3.02 -15.79
C GLN A 376 7.53 -2.88 -14.30
N ILE A 377 8.32 -2.08 -13.57
CA ILE A 377 8.02 -1.70 -12.18
C ILE A 377 7.65 -0.23 -12.12
N GLU A 378 6.46 0.08 -11.59
CA GLU A 378 5.97 1.45 -11.40
C GLU A 378 6.19 1.95 -9.97
N PHE A 379 6.78 3.14 -9.84
CA PHE A 379 7.07 3.80 -8.56
C PHE A 379 6.26 5.08 -8.41
N ASP A 380 5.60 5.27 -7.28
CA ASP A 380 4.99 6.56 -6.89
C ASP A 380 5.97 7.36 -6.02
N LEU A 381 6.68 8.28 -6.65
CA LEU A 381 7.74 9.06 -5.98
C LEU A 381 7.20 10.07 -4.96
N LYS A 382 5.87 10.22 -4.81
CA LYS A 382 5.27 11.00 -3.72
C LYS A 382 5.18 10.23 -2.42
N LYS A 383 5.29 8.89 -2.44
CA LYS A 383 5.25 8.06 -1.24
C LYS A 383 6.64 7.96 -0.65
N GLU A 384 6.90 8.79 0.35
CA GLU A 384 8.20 8.86 1.04
C GLU A 384 8.68 7.49 1.55
N GLN A 385 7.77 6.58 1.90
CA GLN A 385 8.10 5.22 2.35
C GLN A 385 8.67 4.32 1.24
N GLN A 386 8.15 4.42 0.01
CA GLN A 386 8.66 3.66 -1.15
C GLN A 386 10.02 4.22 -1.59
N VAL A 387 10.16 5.56 -1.57
CA VAL A 387 11.45 6.21 -1.81
C VAL A 387 12.43 5.80 -0.71
N ASN A 388 12.08 5.94 0.57
CA ASN A 388 12.99 5.63 1.67
C ASN A 388 13.33 4.13 1.81
N SER A 389 12.46 3.19 1.43
CA SER A 389 12.81 1.76 1.41
C SER A 389 13.89 1.47 0.37
N LEU A 390 13.73 2.02 -0.84
CA LEU A 390 14.74 1.98 -1.89
C LEU A 390 16.07 2.56 -1.39
N TRP A 391 16.02 3.79 -0.86
CA TRP A 391 17.21 4.49 -0.36
C TRP A 391 17.91 3.78 0.81
N ASN A 392 17.19 3.11 1.70
CA ASN A 392 17.79 2.39 2.84
C ASN A 392 18.42 1.05 2.44
N GLU A 393 17.90 0.36 1.42
CA GLU A 393 18.46 -0.89 0.92
C GLU A 393 19.68 -0.67 0.00
N PHE A 394 19.73 0.44 -0.74
CA PHE A 394 20.92 0.89 -1.48
C PHE A 394 22.12 1.27 -0.59
N ILE A 395 21.91 1.51 0.72
CA ILE A 395 22.94 1.89 1.70
C ILE A 395 23.04 0.79 2.79
N SER A 396 23.09 -0.48 2.38
CA SER A 396 23.44 -1.57 3.31
C SER A 396 24.96 -1.77 3.42
N VAL A 397 25.71 -0.69 3.63
CA VAL A 397 27.09 -0.77 4.14
C VAL A 397 27.26 0.27 5.25
N GLU A 398 27.54 -0.24 6.44
CA GLU A 398 27.70 0.44 7.74
C GLU A 398 28.24 1.89 7.67
N SER A 399 27.39 2.91 7.82
CA SER A 399 27.80 4.18 8.45
C SER A 399 26.63 5.07 8.91
N PHE A 400 26.62 5.40 10.21
CA PHE A 400 25.68 6.33 10.85
C PHE A 400 26.14 7.79 10.69
N TYR A 401 26.13 8.37 9.50
CA TYR A 401 26.31 9.82 9.25
C TYR A 401 25.70 10.20 7.88
N PRO A 402 25.39 11.49 7.59
CA PRO A 402 24.93 11.89 6.26
C PRO A 402 26.02 11.57 5.24
N TYR A 403 25.79 10.51 4.46
CA TYR A 403 26.65 10.10 3.37
C TYR A 403 26.58 11.15 2.26
N PRO A 404 27.70 11.77 1.86
CA PRO A 404 27.68 12.79 0.82
C PRO A 404 27.03 12.27 -0.47
N MET A 405 26.24 13.11 -1.13
CA MET A 405 25.46 12.71 -2.31
C MET A 405 26.35 12.19 -3.45
N ASP A 406 27.57 12.70 -3.57
CA ASP A 406 28.56 12.22 -4.54
C ASP A 406 29.06 10.81 -4.24
N ASP A 407 29.14 10.43 -2.97
CA ASP A 407 29.56 9.09 -2.52
C ASP A 407 28.40 8.09 -2.71
N CYS A 408 27.15 8.49 -2.44
CA CYS A 408 25.95 7.70 -2.78
C CYS A 408 25.89 7.39 -4.28
N ILE A 409 26.15 8.38 -5.13
CA ILE A 409 26.20 8.21 -6.60
C ILE A 409 27.34 7.26 -7.01
N SER A 410 28.46 7.26 -6.28
CA SER A 410 29.58 6.35 -6.52
C SER A 410 29.21 4.91 -6.15
N ASP A 411 28.56 4.70 -5.01
CA ASP A 411 28.17 3.37 -4.55
C ASP A 411 27.02 2.78 -5.37
N LEU A 412 26.04 3.61 -5.77
CA LEU A 412 24.95 3.24 -6.68
C LEU A 412 25.45 2.81 -8.06
N LYS A 413 26.55 3.37 -8.56
CA LYS A 413 27.16 2.94 -9.83
C LYS A 413 27.76 1.53 -9.78
N ASN A 414 28.05 1.05 -8.57
CA ASN A 414 28.73 -0.22 -8.30
C ASN A 414 27.76 -1.30 -7.76
N ALA A 415 26.50 -0.96 -7.47
CA ALA A 415 25.49 -1.91 -7.05
C ALA A 415 24.98 -2.71 -8.26
N GLU A 416 25.04 -4.04 -8.18
CA GLU A 416 24.39 -4.93 -9.14
C GLU A 416 22.87 -4.84 -8.91
N LEU A 417 22.18 -4.13 -9.80
CA LEU A 417 20.75 -3.79 -9.67
C LEU A 417 19.84 -5.02 -9.65
N GLU A 418 20.29 -6.17 -10.15
CA GLU A 418 19.51 -7.42 -10.24
C GLU A 418 19.16 -8.01 -8.87
N ASP A 419 20.09 -8.01 -7.91
CA ASP A 419 19.87 -8.55 -6.55
C ASP A 419 18.86 -7.74 -5.73
N PHE A 420 18.64 -6.48 -6.12
CA PHE A 420 17.81 -5.53 -5.40
C PHE A 420 16.30 -5.82 -5.58
N PHE A 421 15.90 -6.21 -6.79
CA PHE A 421 14.48 -6.34 -7.17
C PHE A 421 13.89 -7.75 -7.00
N ASP A 422 14.72 -8.72 -6.60
CA ASP A 422 14.31 -10.10 -6.32
C ASP A 422 13.67 -10.25 -4.92
N THR A 423 13.70 -9.18 -4.10
CA THR A 423 13.23 -9.21 -2.70
C THR A 423 11.77 -8.76 -2.52
N ASP A 424 11.11 -8.18 -3.53
CA ASP A 424 9.73 -7.73 -3.42
C ASP A 424 8.75 -8.90 -3.62
N SER A 425 8.31 -9.46 -2.49
CA SER A 425 7.30 -10.54 -2.37
C SER A 425 5.93 -10.27 -3.04
N SER A 426 5.73 -9.09 -3.64
CA SER A 426 4.54 -8.71 -4.40
C SER A 426 4.52 -9.24 -5.84
N PHE A 427 5.65 -9.70 -6.39
CA PHE A 427 5.73 -10.30 -7.72
C PHE A 427 5.95 -11.82 -7.64
N LYS A 428 5.08 -12.59 -8.31
CA LYS A 428 4.95 -14.05 -8.17
C LYS A 428 5.06 -14.83 -9.48
N ILE A 429 5.61 -14.23 -10.54
CA ILE A 429 5.61 -14.87 -11.85
C ILE A 429 6.97 -15.49 -12.06
N SER A 430 6.99 -16.82 -12.20
CA SER A 430 8.21 -17.53 -12.52
C SER A 430 8.47 -17.50 -14.02
N VAL A 431 9.74 -17.61 -14.41
CA VAL A 431 10.16 -17.85 -15.80
C VAL A 431 9.40 -19.04 -16.42
N ASP A 432 9.11 -20.06 -15.60
CA ASP A 432 8.32 -21.22 -16.00
C ASP A 432 6.88 -20.85 -16.38
N ASP A 433 6.24 -19.89 -15.69
CA ASP A 433 4.87 -19.47 -16.00
C ASP A 433 4.78 -18.72 -17.34
N VAL A 434 5.78 -17.89 -17.65
CA VAL A 434 5.90 -17.22 -18.96
C VAL A 434 6.09 -18.26 -20.06
N SER A 435 6.98 -19.24 -19.85
CA SER A 435 7.21 -20.35 -20.78
C SER A 435 5.93 -21.17 -21.03
N ARG A 436 5.19 -21.51 -19.97
CA ARG A 436 3.90 -22.22 -20.07
C ARG A 436 2.87 -21.40 -20.86
N MET A 437 2.81 -20.08 -20.68
CA MET A 437 1.87 -19.23 -21.41
C MET A 437 2.18 -19.14 -22.92
N VAL A 438 3.47 -19.11 -23.27
CA VAL A 438 3.91 -19.17 -24.67
C VAL A 438 3.56 -20.53 -25.29
N LYS A 439 3.81 -21.63 -24.58
CA LYS A 439 3.41 -22.99 -24.98
C LYS A 439 1.89 -23.12 -25.18
N LEU A 440 1.09 -22.53 -24.27
CA LEU A 440 -0.37 -22.51 -24.38
C LEU A 440 -0.82 -21.79 -25.65
N THR A 441 -0.20 -20.65 -25.96
CA THR A 441 -0.52 -19.84 -27.14
C THR A 441 -0.18 -20.57 -28.43
N ALA A 442 0.98 -21.24 -28.49
CA ALA A 442 1.36 -22.10 -29.60
C ALA A 442 0.40 -23.31 -29.76
N LEU A 443 -0.09 -23.87 -28.64
CA LEU A 443 -1.04 -24.98 -28.66
C LEU A 443 -2.44 -24.55 -29.14
N THR A 444 -2.91 -23.37 -28.75
CA THR A 444 -4.26 -22.89 -29.08
C THR A 444 -4.34 -22.13 -30.40
N ASP A 445 -3.20 -21.68 -30.94
CA ASP A 445 -3.12 -20.68 -32.01
C ASP A 445 -3.91 -19.39 -31.65
N ASP A 446 -4.00 -19.06 -30.35
CA ASP A 446 -4.82 -17.96 -29.83
C ASP A 446 -4.02 -17.12 -28.83
N SER A 447 -3.61 -15.92 -29.25
CA SER A 447 -2.79 -15.00 -28.45
C SER A 447 -3.52 -14.44 -27.24
N LYS A 448 -4.86 -14.56 -27.15
CA LYS A 448 -5.64 -13.91 -26.09
C LYS A 448 -5.20 -14.27 -24.68
N TYR A 449 -4.71 -15.50 -24.47
CA TYR A 449 -4.27 -15.97 -23.16
C TYR A 449 -2.97 -15.28 -22.75
N LEU A 450 -2.03 -15.16 -23.69
CA LEU A 450 -0.78 -14.42 -23.50
C LEU A 450 -1.03 -12.92 -23.35
N ASP A 451 -1.92 -12.34 -24.16
CA ASP A 451 -2.30 -10.92 -24.07
C ASP A 451 -2.96 -10.59 -22.72
N GLN A 452 -3.85 -11.46 -22.24
CA GLN A 452 -4.48 -11.33 -20.92
C GLN A 452 -3.43 -11.48 -19.81
N PHE A 453 -2.56 -12.48 -19.91
CA PHE A 453 -1.51 -12.74 -18.93
C PHE A 453 -0.51 -11.58 -18.83
N ILE A 454 -0.08 -11.00 -19.95
CA ILE A 454 0.73 -9.77 -20.04
C ILE A 454 0.02 -8.61 -19.32
N THR A 455 -1.26 -8.40 -19.61
CA THR A 455 -2.05 -7.29 -19.06
C THR A 455 -2.23 -7.41 -17.54
N GLU A 456 -2.53 -8.60 -17.03
CA GLU A 456 -2.77 -8.85 -15.60
C GLU A 456 -1.49 -8.72 -14.76
N ASN A 457 -0.33 -8.89 -15.40
CA ASN A 457 0.96 -8.99 -14.72
C ASN A 457 1.93 -7.83 -15.03
N HIS A 458 1.52 -6.87 -15.85
CA HIS A 458 2.25 -5.63 -16.14
C HIS A 458 3.68 -5.85 -16.67
N PHE A 459 3.85 -6.72 -17.66
CA PHE A 459 5.12 -6.90 -18.38
C PHE A 459 4.91 -6.82 -19.90
N ASP A 460 5.94 -6.46 -20.66
CA ASP A 460 5.90 -6.38 -22.13
C ASP A 460 6.72 -7.52 -22.76
N LEU A 461 6.19 -8.14 -23.79
CA LEU A 461 6.89 -9.17 -24.56
C LEU A 461 7.71 -8.48 -25.66
N ILE A 462 9.05 -8.57 -25.60
CA ILE A 462 9.93 -7.85 -26.53
C ILE A 462 10.09 -8.64 -27.83
N HIS A 463 10.34 -9.93 -27.70
CA HIS A 463 10.51 -10.83 -28.83
C HIS A 463 10.12 -12.25 -28.45
N VAL A 464 9.25 -12.85 -29.26
CA VAL A 464 8.95 -14.28 -29.25
C VAL A 464 9.04 -14.76 -30.67
N ASP A 465 10.07 -15.52 -30.97
CA ASP A 465 10.17 -16.21 -32.24
C ASP A 465 9.48 -17.58 -32.11
N LEU A 466 8.19 -17.59 -32.40
CA LEU A 466 7.38 -18.81 -32.41
C LEU A 466 7.87 -19.82 -33.46
N ASP A 467 8.64 -19.38 -34.47
CA ASP A 467 9.23 -20.25 -35.50
C ASP A 467 10.55 -20.90 -35.01
N LEU A 468 11.26 -20.29 -34.04
CA LEU A 468 12.43 -20.84 -33.35
C LEU A 468 12.07 -21.76 -32.18
N ILE A 469 10.83 -21.71 -31.67
CA ILE A 469 10.25 -22.81 -30.90
C ILE A 469 10.06 -23.95 -31.89
N HIS A 470 11.15 -24.67 -32.16
CA HIS A 470 11.32 -25.66 -33.22
C HIS A 470 10.39 -26.87 -33.15
N GLU A 471 9.39 -26.85 -32.28
CA GLU A 471 8.45 -27.91 -32.05
C GLU A 471 7.19 -27.66 -32.86
N SER A 472 6.93 -28.52 -33.85
CA SER A 472 5.58 -28.59 -34.43
C SER A 472 4.56 -28.73 -33.30
N LYS A 473 3.32 -28.25 -33.46
CA LYS A 473 2.23 -28.42 -32.45
C LYS A 473 2.16 -29.84 -31.85
N ASN A 474 2.56 -30.85 -32.63
CA ASN A 474 2.65 -32.25 -32.22
C ASN A 474 3.84 -32.57 -31.31
N GLU A 475 4.97 -31.89 -31.45
CA GLU A 475 6.18 -32.03 -30.64
C GLU A 475 6.06 -31.29 -29.30
N LEU A 476 5.42 -30.12 -29.33
CA LEU A 476 5.07 -29.37 -28.13
C LEU A 476 4.09 -30.14 -27.26
N LEU A 477 3.13 -30.84 -27.90
CA LEU A 477 2.27 -31.82 -27.24
C LEU A 477 3.07 -33.00 -26.64
N ARG A 478 4.04 -33.58 -27.38
CA ARG A 478 4.84 -34.75 -26.96
C ARG A 478 5.61 -34.49 -25.66
N ASN A 479 6.08 -33.24 -25.47
CA ASN A 479 6.95 -32.83 -24.37
C ASN A 479 6.23 -32.12 -23.21
N LEU A 480 4.90 -32.10 -23.16
CA LEU A 480 4.17 -31.55 -22.03
C LEU A 480 4.37 -32.40 -20.77
N ASP A 481 4.83 -31.78 -19.69
CA ASP A 481 4.80 -32.36 -18.34
C ASP A 481 3.44 -32.16 -17.66
N GLU A 482 3.18 -32.93 -16.59
CA GLU A 482 1.90 -32.89 -15.86
C GLU A 482 1.63 -31.50 -15.26
N ASP A 483 2.66 -30.80 -14.77
CA ASP A 483 2.53 -29.46 -14.17
C ASP A 483 2.07 -28.41 -15.20
N THR A 484 2.56 -28.52 -16.44
CA THR A 484 2.15 -27.67 -17.57
C THR A 484 0.72 -27.94 -17.99
N VAL A 485 0.26 -29.20 -17.93
CA VAL A 485 -1.13 -29.56 -18.21
C VAL A 485 -2.07 -29.05 -17.12
N ASP A 486 -1.68 -29.15 -15.85
CA ASP A 486 -2.44 -28.58 -14.74
C ASP A 486 -2.53 -27.06 -14.85
N PHE A 487 -1.45 -26.40 -15.29
CA PHE A 487 -1.46 -24.98 -15.61
C PHE A 487 -2.45 -24.66 -16.75
N PHE A 488 -2.49 -25.44 -17.84
CA PHE A 488 -3.45 -25.24 -18.93
C PHE A 488 -4.90 -25.42 -18.50
N ASN A 489 -5.17 -26.33 -17.56
CA ASN A 489 -6.50 -26.53 -16.99
C ASN A 489 -7.03 -25.29 -16.25
N LEU A 490 -6.15 -24.46 -15.66
CA LEU A 490 -6.54 -23.19 -15.04
C LEU A 490 -7.12 -22.19 -16.06
N TYR A 491 -6.75 -22.34 -17.33
CA TYR A 491 -7.22 -21.52 -18.46
C TYR A 491 -8.31 -22.22 -19.29
N ASP A 492 -8.96 -23.25 -18.74
CA ASP A 492 -10.00 -24.07 -19.38
C ASP A 492 -9.55 -24.78 -20.68
N VAL A 493 -8.24 -24.97 -20.88
CA VAL A 493 -7.68 -25.72 -22.01
C VAL A 493 -7.41 -27.16 -21.60
N LYS A 494 -8.35 -28.05 -21.93
CA LYS A 494 -8.27 -29.49 -21.61
C LYS A 494 -7.74 -30.31 -22.77
N LEU A 495 -6.71 -31.11 -22.51
CA LEU A 495 -6.29 -32.17 -23.44
C LEU A 495 -7.38 -33.27 -23.52
N PRO A 496 -7.51 -33.97 -24.67
CA PRO A 496 -8.43 -35.11 -24.79
C PRO A 496 -8.13 -36.18 -23.73
N GLU A 497 -9.16 -36.86 -23.19
CA GLU A 497 -8.97 -37.97 -22.24
C GLU A 497 -8.15 -39.14 -22.83
N THR A 498 -8.07 -39.23 -24.15
CA THR A 498 -7.27 -40.21 -24.90
C THR A 498 -5.80 -39.79 -25.08
N TYR A 499 -5.40 -38.62 -24.59
CA TYR A 499 -4.04 -38.13 -24.75
C TYR A 499 -3.05 -38.94 -23.89
N ILE A 500 -1.90 -39.27 -24.45
CA ILE A 500 -0.83 -40.07 -23.82
C ILE A 500 0.48 -39.31 -24.00
N PHE A 501 1.21 -39.08 -22.92
CA PHE A 501 2.50 -38.37 -22.97
C PHE A 501 3.58 -39.25 -23.59
N ASP A 502 4.60 -38.66 -24.23
CA ASP A 502 5.62 -39.45 -24.94
C ASP A 502 6.44 -40.33 -24.00
N HIS A 503 6.73 -39.86 -22.78
CA HIS A 503 7.39 -40.67 -21.75
C HIS A 503 6.56 -41.90 -21.32
N GLU A 504 5.23 -41.86 -21.45
CA GLU A 504 4.39 -43.01 -21.17
C GLU A 504 4.47 -44.07 -22.27
N PHE A 505 4.66 -43.64 -23.54
CA PHE A 505 5.02 -44.56 -24.61
C PHE A 505 6.39 -45.20 -24.37
N GLN A 506 7.35 -44.47 -23.77
CA GLN A 506 8.63 -45.05 -23.35
C GLN A 506 8.43 -46.19 -22.33
N ASP A 507 7.54 -46.01 -21.35
CA ASP A 507 7.24 -47.05 -20.36
C ASP A 507 6.50 -48.25 -20.99
N LEU A 508 5.63 -48.04 -21.99
CA LEU A 508 5.03 -49.13 -22.76
C LEU A 508 6.08 -49.90 -23.58
N ILE A 509 7.02 -49.19 -24.19
CA ILE A 509 8.11 -49.81 -24.94
C ILE A 509 8.98 -50.61 -23.97
N LYS A 510 9.37 -50.07 -22.82
CA LYS A 510 10.14 -50.84 -21.81
C LYS A 510 9.39 -52.08 -21.30
N PHE A 511 8.06 -52.03 -21.27
CA PHE A 511 7.23 -53.19 -20.95
C PHE A 511 7.24 -54.27 -22.06
N GLN A 512 7.32 -53.87 -23.33
CA GLN A 512 7.26 -54.75 -24.50
C GLN A 512 8.63 -55.19 -25.05
N ILE A 513 9.70 -54.43 -24.77
CA ILE A 513 10.99 -54.60 -25.41
C ILE A 513 11.60 -55.97 -25.08
N SER A 514 12.08 -56.66 -26.11
CA SER A 514 12.70 -57.97 -25.94
C SER A 514 14.17 -57.86 -25.48
N PRO A 515 14.80 -58.93 -24.96
CA PRO A 515 16.20 -58.92 -24.52
C PRO A 515 17.23 -58.57 -25.62
N TYR A 516 16.82 -58.59 -26.89
CA TYR A 516 17.67 -58.29 -28.05
C TYR A 516 17.43 -56.89 -28.62
N GLU A 517 16.62 -56.09 -27.94
CA GLU A 517 16.22 -54.75 -28.37
C GLU A 517 16.60 -53.74 -27.28
N SER A 518 17.02 -52.54 -27.69
CA SER A 518 17.30 -51.44 -26.78
C SER A 518 17.10 -50.10 -27.48
N PHE A 519 16.97 -49.03 -26.73
CA PHE A 519 16.96 -47.68 -27.30
C PHE A 519 17.85 -46.73 -26.50
N LYS A 520 18.31 -45.67 -27.16
CA LYS A 520 19.11 -44.59 -26.56
C LYS A 520 18.65 -43.25 -27.07
N GLU A 521 18.72 -42.26 -26.20
CA GLU A 521 18.39 -40.87 -26.49
C GLU A 521 19.67 -40.02 -26.33
N PRO A 522 20.41 -39.77 -27.43
CA PRO A 522 21.55 -38.88 -27.44
C PRO A 522 21.10 -37.41 -27.26
N ARG A 523 22.06 -36.52 -26.97
CA ARG A 523 21.80 -35.07 -26.80
C ARG A 523 21.16 -34.37 -28.01
N SER A 524 21.08 -35.04 -29.16
CA SER A 524 20.40 -34.54 -30.36
C SER A 524 18.87 -34.70 -30.33
N GLY A 525 18.32 -35.42 -29.35
CA GLY A 525 16.86 -35.59 -29.18
C GLY A 525 16.21 -36.72 -29.98
N GLU A 526 16.93 -37.35 -30.91
CA GLU A 526 16.40 -38.49 -31.68
C GLU A 526 16.46 -39.81 -30.89
N ILE A 527 15.40 -40.62 -30.91
CA ILE A 527 15.39 -41.93 -30.24
C ILE A 527 15.99 -42.97 -31.18
N LEU A 528 17.17 -43.46 -30.82
CA LEU A 528 17.87 -44.51 -31.57
C LEU A 528 17.43 -45.88 -31.04
N PHE A 529 16.64 -46.59 -31.82
CA PHE A 529 16.22 -47.96 -31.54
C PHE A 529 17.18 -48.97 -32.18
N ILE A 530 17.68 -49.91 -31.39
CA ILE A 530 18.75 -50.85 -31.74
C ILE A 530 18.20 -52.27 -31.59
N ARG A 531 18.30 -53.07 -32.65
CA ARG A 531 17.90 -54.48 -32.66
C ARG A 531 19.08 -55.37 -33.03
N ASP A 532 19.38 -56.37 -32.19
CA ASP A 532 20.44 -57.36 -32.43
C ASP A 532 19.84 -58.62 -33.06
N ILE A 533 19.72 -58.59 -34.39
CA ILE A 533 19.13 -59.69 -35.16
C ILE A 533 20.25 -60.38 -35.94
N SER A 534 20.57 -61.62 -35.56
CA SER A 534 21.45 -62.51 -36.34
C SER A 534 22.84 -61.94 -36.69
N ARG A 535 23.50 -61.27 -35.72
CA ARG A 535 24.88 -60.72 -35.79
C ARG A 535 25.05 -59.42 -36.60
N GLU A 536 23.96 -58.74 -36.95
CA GLU A 536 23.99 -57.37 -37.46
C GLU A 536 23.13 -56.47 -36.57
N ASN A 537 23.69 -55.31 -36.17
CA ASN A 537 22.96 -54.31 -35.40
C ASN A 537 22.19 -53.40 -36.36
N GLU A 538 20.87 -53.56 -36.43
CA GLU A 538 20.01 -52.59 -37.10
C GLU A 538 19.74 -51.43 -36.13
N THR A 539 20.07 -50.21 -36.54
CA THR A 539 19.75 -48.98 -35.79
C THR A 539 18.84 -48.10 -36.63
N GLU A 540 17.72 -47.69 -36.04
CA GLU A 540 16.75 -46.79 -36.67
C GLU A 540 16.44 -45.62 -35.74
N ALA A 541 16.35 -44.41 -36.29
CA ALA A 541 16.08 -43.19 -35.55
C ALA A 541 14.60 -42.82 -35.63
N PHE A 542 14.04 -42.40 -34.49
CA PHE A 542 12.65 -41.96 -34.35
C PHE A 542 12.61 -40.56 -33.73
N SER A 543 11.61 -39.78 -34.11
CA SER A 543 11.37 -38.45 -33.53
C SER A 543 10.52 -38.47 -32.26
N SER A 544 10.00 -39.63 -31.83
CA SER A 544 9.28 -39.81 -30.56
C SER A 544 9.13 -41.28 -30.16
N TYR A 545 8.88 -41.52 -28.87
CA TYR A 545 8.56 -42.86 -28.37
C TYR A 545 7.21 -43.34 -28.90
N LYS A 546 6.27 -42.44 -29.16
CA LYS A 546 5.03 -42.75 -29.86
C LYS A 546 5.28 -43.31 -31.27
N ASP A 547 6.15 -42.68 -32.06
CA ASP A 547 6.42 -43.14 -33.43
C ASP A 547 7.11 -44.51 -33.42
N LEU A 548 8.03 -44.73 -32.46
CA LEU A 548 8.65 -46.03 -32.21
C LEU A 548 7.62 -47.09 -31.79
N TRP A 549 6.72 -46.73 -30.86
CA TRP A 549 5.64 -47.57 -30.36
C TRP A 549 4.68 -48.00 -31.47
N GLU A 550 4.21 -47.06 -32.28
CA GLU A 550 3.26 -47.31 -33.36
C GLU A 550 3.83 -48.23 -34.43
N LYS A 551 5.14 -48.17 -34.67
CA LYS A 551 5.79 -48.97 -35.70
C LYS A 551 6.07 -50.42 -35.29
N TYR A 552 6.55 -50.64 -34.06
CA TYR A 552 7.06 -51.97 -33.67
C TYR A 552 6.26 -52.69 -32.57
N PHE A 553 5.60 -51.96 -31.66
CA PHE A 553 5.08 -52.57 -30.43
C PHE A 553 3.55 -52.57 -30.32
N LYS A 554 2.88 -51.64 -31.01
CA LYS A 554 1.42 -51.44 -30.93
C LYS A 554 0.61 -52.71 -31.25
N ASP A 555 1.01 -53.46 -32.28
CA ASP A 555 0.25 -54.63 -32.73
C ASP A 555 0.43 -55.86 -31.83
N GLU A 556 1.56 -55.94 -31.12
CA GLU A 556 1.96 -57.06 -30.26
C GLU A 556 1.42 -56.91 -28.83
N LEU A 557 1.22 -55.68 -28.35
CA LEU A 557 0.76 -55.37 -26.99
C LEU A 557 -0.40 -56.25 -26.54
N ASN A 558 -1.40 -56.44 -27.39
CA ASN A 558 -2.60 -57.20 -27.03
C ASN A 558 -2.33 -58.69 -26.81
N ASN A 559 -1.38 -59.28 -27.54
CA ASN A 559 -1.01 -60.69 -27.34
C ASN A 559 -0.28 -60.85 -26.01
N ASP A 560 0.59 -59.91 -25.68
CA ASP A 560 1.36 -59.93 -24.46
C ASP A 560 0.51 -59.62 -23.23
N LEU A 561 -0.41 -58.64 -23.29
CA LEU A 561 -1.34 -58.35 -22.20
C LEU A 561 -2.17 -59.58 -21.81
N ASN A 562 -2.55 -60.43 -22.77
CA ASN A 562 -3.28 -61.68 -22.49
C ASN A 562 -2.45 -62.74 -21.74
N SER A 563 -1.13 -62.58 -21.68
CA SER A 563 -0.23 -63.49 -20.94
C SER A 563 -0.07 -63.11 -19.45
N TYR A 564 -0.56 -61.94 -19.03
CA TYR A 564 -0.44 -61.44 -17.67
C TYR A 564 -1.79 -61.41 -16.93
N SER A 565 -1.75 -61.58 -15.61
CA SER A 565 -2.91 -61.28 -14.77
C SER A 565 -3.02 -59.77 -14.52
N LEU A 566 -4.22 -59.28 -14.22
CA LEU A 566 -4.45 -57.86 -13.89
C LEU A 566 -3.57 -57.40 -12.71
N LYS A 567 -3.29 -58.29 -11.75
CA LYS A 567 -2.46 -58.01 -10.58
C LYS A 567 -0.98 -57.89 -10.93
N ASP A 568 -0.52 -58.64 -11.94
CA ASP A 568 0.87 -58.59 -12.41
C ASP A 568 1.10 -57.34 -13.25
N LEU A 569 0.14 -56.93 -14.08
CA LEU A 569 0.19 -55.66 -14.81
C LEU A 569 0.25 -54.45 -13.88
N GLN A 570 -0.54 -54.45 -12.79
CA GLN A 570 -0.52 -53.38 -11.79
C GLN A 570 0.79 -53.29 -10.98
N LYS A 571 1.56 -54.39 -10.93
CA LYS A 571 2.83 -54.48 -10.20
C LYS A 571 4.05 -54.38 -11.12
N ASN A 572 3.85 -54.31 -12.43
CA ASN A 572 4.93 -54.20 -13.38
C ASN A 572 5.68 -52.88 -13.17
N GLU A 573 7.00 -52.93 -13.13
CA GLU A 573 7.85 -51.78 -12.76
C GLU A 573 7.74 -50.57 -13.70
N HIS A 574 7.35 -50.80 -14.96
CA HIS A 574 7.18 -49.76 -15.97
C HIS A 574 5.74 -49.27 -16.02
N LEU A 575 4.76 -50.18 -16.07
CA LEU A 575 3.34 -49.80 -16.13
C LEU A 575 2.81 -49.21 -14.81
N ALA A 576 3.41 -49.54 -13.67
CA ALA A 576 3.02 -48.98 -12.37
C ALA A 576 3.32 -47.48 -12.24
N LYS A 577 4.22 -46.93 -13.08
CA LYS A 577 4.53 -45.50 -13.11
C LYS A 577 3.38 -44.66 -13.65
N SER A 578 2.54 -45.24 -14.52
CA SER A 578 1.38 -44.57 -15.11
C SER A 578 0.12 -45.44 -14.98
N PRO A 579 -0.53 -45.47 -13.79
CA PRO A 579 -1.61 -46.43 -13.48
C PRO A 579 -2.85 -46.34 -14.37
N THR A 580 -3.07 -45.21 -15.04
CA THR A 580 -4.22 -44.96 -15.92
C THR A 580 -3.91 -45.18 -17.40
N LEU A 581 -2.65 -45.41 -17.76
CA LEU A 581 -2.16 -45.47 -19.14
C LEU A 581 -2.90 -46.49 -20.00
N LEU A 582 -3.00 -47.73 -19.53
CA LEU A 582 -3.72 -48.79 -20.24
C LEU A 582 -5.23 -48.50 -20.40
N ASN A 583 -5.83 -47.81 -19.43
CA ASN A 583 -7.23 -47.38 -19.55
C ASN A 583 -7.39 -46.27 -20.60
N ARG A 584 -6.45 -45.31 -20.67
CA ARG A 584 -6.46 -44.27 -21.70
C ARG A 584 -6.19 -44.82 -23.10
N LEU A 585 -5.26 -45.77 -23.24
CA LEU A 585 -5.06 -46.53 -24.48
C LEU A 585 -6.35 -47.23 -24.93
N ALA A 586 -7.04 -47.90 -24.01
CA ALA A 586 -8.29 -48.60 -24.29
C ALA A 586 -9.42 -47.68 -24.80
N LEU A 587 -9.43 -46.39 -24.45
CA LEU A 587 -10.40 -45.43 -25.00
C LEU A 587 -10.18 -45.17 -26.50
N SER A 588 -8.96 -45.42 -27.01
CA SER A 588 -8.57 -45.15 -28.40
C SER A 588 -8.33 -46.42 -29.24
N ASP A 589 -8.05 -47.57 -28.61
CA ASP A 589 -7.89 -48.87 -29.27
C ASP A 589 -8.88 -49.90 -28.74
N LYS A 590 -9.83 -50.25 -29.61
CA LYS A 590 -10.88 -51.24 -29.34
C LYS A 590 -10.34 -52.62 -29.00
N LYS A 591 -9.17 -53.00 -29.54
CA LYS A 591 -8.56 -54.31 -29.24
C LYS A 591 -8.02 -54.32 -27.80
N THR A 592 -7.32 -53.26 -27.40
CA THR A 592 -6.86 -53.04 -26.03
C THR A 592 -8.03 -52.95 -25.04
N GLU A 593 -9.12 -52.27 -25.42
CA GLU A 593 -10.36 -52.23 -24.63
C GLU A 593 -10.92 -53.62 -24.34
N GLN A 594 -11.05 -54.44 -25.39
CA GLN A 594 -11.58 -55.80 -25.28
C GLN A 594 -10.67 -56.69 -24.43
N THR A 595 -9.35 -56.62 -24.63
CA THR A 595 -8.35 -57.38 -23.84
C THR A 595 -8.41 -56.99 -22.37
N LEU A 596 -8.43 -55.69 -22.06
CA LEU A 596 -8.46 -55.20 -20.69
C LEU A 596 -9.79 -55.51 -19.99
N ALA A 597 -10.92 -55.44 -20.73
CA ALA A 597 -12.22 -55.85 -20.23
C ALA A 597 -12.27 -57.35 -19.90
N ALA A 598 -11.69 -58.20 -20.77
CA ALA A 598 -11.59 -59.64 -20.54
C ALA A 598 -10.73 -59.96 -19.30
N LEU A 599 -9.58 -59.29 -19.12
CA LEU A 599 -8.72 -59.45 -17.94
C LEU A 599 -9.41 -58.98 -16.65
N LYS A 600 -10.15 -57.87 -16.70
CA LYS A 600 -10.95 -57.38 -15.56
C LYS A 600 -12.07 -58.36 -15.21
N GLN A 601 -12.75 -58.92 -16.21
CA GLN A 601 -13.77 -59.94 -16.01
C GLN A 601 -13.19 -61.22 -15.41
N GLN A 602 -12.09 -61.74 -15.95
CA GLN A 602 -11.38 -62.90 -15.39
C GLN A 602 -10.93 -62.66 -13.95
N SER A 603 -10.35 -61.49 -13.64
CA SER A 603 -9.95 -61.16 -12.27
C SER A 603 -11.14 -61.07 -11.31
N ASN A 604 -12.30 -60.60 -11.77
CA ASN A 604 -13.51 -60.57 -10.96
C ASN A 604 -14.08 -61.98 -10.77
N THR A 605 -14.07 -62.83 -11.81
CA THR A 605 -14.47 -64.24 -11.71
C THR A 605 -13.53 -65.04 -10.79
N ILE A 606 -12.22 -64.79 -10.83
CA ILE A 606 -11.26 -65.42 -9.88
C ILE A 606 -11.53 -64.94 -8.45
N LYS A 607 -11.80 -63.64 -8.23
CA LYS A 607 -12.23 -63.14 -6.91
C LYS A 607 -13.56 -63.74 -6.44
N GLU A 608 -14.48 -64.01 -7.36
CA GLU A 608 -15.77 -64.69 -7.08
C GLU A 608 -15.61 -66.20 -6.87
N LEU A 609 -14.54 -66.82 -7.38
CA LEU A 609 -14.19 -68.23 -7.15
C LEU A 609 -13.36 -68.43 -5.87
N ASP A 610 -12.57 -67.42 -5.46
CA ASP A 610 -11.85 -67.33 -4.18
C ASP A 610 -12.78 -66.99 -2.99
N LEU A 611 -14.07 -66.78 -3.26
CA LEU A 611 -15.15 -66.67 -2.29
C LEU A 611 -16.06 -67.89 -2.52
N ASP A 612 -16.33 -68.70 -1.51
CA ASP A 612 -17.40 -69.69 -1.63
C ASP A 612 -18.77 -68.99 -1.67
N ASN A 613 -19.81 -69.76 -2.02
CA ASN A 613 -21.16 -69.27 -2.32
C ASN A 613 -21.90 -68.61 -1.11
N ASP A 614 -21.19 -68.31 -0.03
CA ASP A 614 -21.65 -67.56 1.14
C ASP A 614 -20.79 -66.31 1.49
N GLY A 615 -19.73 -66.02 0.72
CA GLY A 615 -19.02 -64.72 0.75
C GLY A 615 -17.91 -64.58 1.78
N VAL A 616 -17.27 -65.68 2.23
CA VAL A 616 -16.13 -65.64 3.18
C VAL A 616 -14.80 -65.96 2.45
N PRO A 617 -13.70 -65.19 2.68
CA PRO A 617 -12.40 -65.48 2.06
C PRO A 617 -11.72 -66.72 2.66
N ASP A 618 -11.17 -67.58 1.80
CA ASP A 618 -10.62 -68.88 2.17
C ASP A 618 -9.40 -68.80 3.13
N ARG A 619 -9.40 -69.65 4.17
CA ARG A 619 -8.24 -69.90 5.04
C ARG A 619 -7.65 -71.24 4.62
N ILE A 620 -6.50 -71.19 3.95
CA ILE A 620 -5.65 -72.34 3.58
C ILE A 620 -5.67 -73.42 4.69
N ASP A 621 -6.26 -74.57 4.39
CA ASP A 621 -6.19 -75.78 5.21
C ASP A 621 -4.83 -76.48 4.96
N PRO A 622 -4.01 -76.76 5.99
CA PRO A 622 -2.71 -77.43 5.80
C PRO A 622 -2.79 -78.88 5.27
N ASP A 623 -3.98 -79.51 5.23
CA ASP A 623 -4.11 -80.93 4.85
C ASP A 623 -4.22 -81.21 3.34
N ASP A 624 -4.27 -80.19 2.48
CA ASP A 624 -4.31 -80.36 1.01
C ASP A 624 -2.93 -80.59 0.36
N THR A 625 -1.88 -80.80 1.15
CA THR A 625 -0.52 -81.07 0.64
C THR A 625 -0.22 -82.55 0.36
N ARG A 626 -1.23 -83.42 0.16
CA ARG A 626 -0.97 -84.86 -0.11
C ARG A 626 -1.75 -85.46 -1.27
N SER A 627 -1.40 -85.02 -2.48
CA SER A 627 -1.39 -85.81 -3.73
C SER A 627 -0.98 -84.86 -4.87
N VAL A 628 0.10 -84.98 -5.64
CA VAL A 628 0.91 -86.10 -6.09
C VAL A 628 2.28 -85.55 -6.50
N ILE A 629 3.37 -86.07 -5.92
CA ILE A 629 4.73 -85.89 -6.46
C ILE A 629 4.82 -86.66 -7.78
N ARG A 630 5.32 -85.99 -8.82
CA ARG A 630 5.68 -86.60 -10.10
C ARG A 630 7.01 -87.35 -9.93
N THR A 631 7.03 -88.64 -10.28
CA THR A 631 8.20 -89.52 -10.51
C THR A 631 8.84 -90.26 -9.31
N GLU A 632 9.34 -91.48 -9.60
CA GLU A 632 9.89 -92.53 -8.72
C GLU A 632 11.17 -92.19 -7.92
N ALA A 633 11.46 -90.91 -7.68
CA ALA A 633 12.66 -90.49 -6.95
C ALA A 633 12.38 -90.01 -5.50
N ASP A 634 11.16 -90.18 -4.98
CA ASP A 634 10.93 -90.12 -3.53
C ASP A 634 11.94 -91.03 -2.81
N LYS A 635 12.50 -90.59 -1.67
CA LYS A 635 12.33 -91.35 -0.39
C LYS A 635 13.11 -90.87 0.83
N ASP A 636 14.14 -90.03 0.73
CA ASP A 636 15.09 -89.94 1.85
C ASP A 636 15.01 -88.73 2.80
N LEU A 637 14.08 -87.77 2.67
CA LEU A 637 14.21 -86.51 3.43
C LEU A 637 13.01 -86.03 4.27
N VAL A 638 12.04 -86.89 4.62
CA VAL A 638 10.99 -86.53 5.59
C VAL A 638 11.34 -87.04 7.00
N GLY A 639 11.61 -86.13 7.93
CA GLY A 639 11.82 -86.39 9.35
C GLY A 639 10.84 -85.64 10.27
N ASN A 640 9.71 -86.30 10.57
CA ASN A 640 8.85 -86.33 11.76
C ASN A 640 8.78 -85.18 12.82
N LYS A 641 7.50 -84.80 13.12
CA LYS A 641 6.76 -84.72 14.42
C LYS A 641 7.45 -84.04 15.64
N THR A 642 6.80 -83.23 16.48
CA THR A 642 5.57 -83.47 17.27
C THR A 642 5.07 -82.18 17.94
N ASP A 643 3.78 -82.26 18.30
CA ASP A 643 2.87 -81.40 19.05
C ASP A 643 3.21 -81.13 20.55
N LYS A 644 2.45 -80.18 21.14
CA LYS A 644 2.09 -79.95 22.58
C LYS A 644 3.05 -79.21 23.55
N ASP A 645 2.64 -78.05 24.11
CA ASP A 645 1.72 -77.89 25.26
C ASP A 645 1.66 -76.42 25.80
N LEU A 646 0.51 -76.07 26.39
CA LEU A 646 0.17 -74.83 27.09
C LEU A 646 0.68 -74.82 28.55
N GLU A 647 1.07 -73.65 29.10
CA GLU A 647 0.44 -72.98 30.27
C GLU A 647 1.30 -71.86 30.93
N ILE A 648 0.65 -70.70 31.12
CA ILE A 648 0.58 -69.84 32.33
C ILE A 648 1.91 -69.29 32.94
N ASP A 649 2.09 -67.96 32.96
CA ASP A 649 1.78 -67.12 34.13
C ASP A 649 1.95 -65.60 33.90
N LYS A 650 1.10 -64.78 34.54
CA LYS A 650 1.23 -63.32 34.73
C LYS A 650 1.75 -63.10 36.16
N PRO A 651 2.53 -62.04 36.49
CA PRO A 651 1.85 -60.85 37.02
C PRO A 651 2.55 -59.46 36.88
N THR A 652 1.70 -58.46 36.65
CA THR A 652 1.61 -57.10 37.27
C THR A 652 2.70 -56.01 37.19
N LYS A 653 2.21 -54.87 36.67
CA LYS A 653 2.24 -53.46 37.18
C LYS A 653 3.58 -52.71 37.32
N LYS A 654 3.65 -51.55 36.62
CA LYS A 654 3.43 -50.22 37.26
C LYS A 654 3.22 -49.09 36.24
N ARG A 655 2.26 -48.23 36.59
CA ARG A 655 1.96 -46.91 36.01
C ARG A 655 3.01 -45.88 36.46
N THR A 656 3.25 -44.87 35.61
CA THR A 656 3.30 -43.46 36.05
C THR A 656 2.96 -42.50 34.90
N ARG A 657 1.85 -41.76 35.06
CA ARG A 657 1.63 -40.39 34.53
C ARG A 657 2.60 -39.45 35.28
N THR A 658 3.00 -38.26 34.85
CA THR A 658 2.30 -37.07 34.30
C THR A 658 3.43 -36.09 33.93
N ARG A 659 3.31 -35.18 32.96
CA ARG A 659 2.54 -33.94 33.06
C ARG A 659 2.25 -33.40 31.66
#